data_AF-A0A2G9HCP5-F1
#
_entry.id   AF-A0A2G9HCP5-F1
#
_cell.length_a   1.000
_cell.length_b   1.000
_cell.length_c   1.000
_cell.angle_alpha   90.00
_cell.angle_beta   90.00
_cell.angle_gamma   90.00
#
_symmetry.space_group_name_H-M   'P 1'
#
loop_
_entity.id
_entity.type
_entity.pdbx_description
1 polymer ?
#
loop_
_entity_poly.entity_id
_entity_poly.type
_entity_poly.pdbx_seq_one_letter_code
_entity_poly.pdbx_strand_id
1 'polypeptide(L)'
;MGNLSPLEILSIESSSLTGNVPSSILNISSLKILNLANNSLSGSISVLDNTFFNLPKLEQLHLDQNHFTGQIVSTNILRSKKLWLISLEYNKLTGSIPKQLGNLTSVKILYMGFNYLTGEIPRELVAIRLVEFDAIQNFLSGSIPSFIFNISTLGGLSLSYNHFSGSLPSIMGPSLPNLEWLLLSHNMLSGLIPSFINNASKLIELSFSNNSFSGSVPNFGNLRLLQKLGFWGNNLTGGLGFLSSLTTCQYLQTLDISNNPLNDILPTSIGNLSSTYFQWFGATKCNIKGFIPLEIGNLSSLLSLIVNKNELIGFIPSTIGKLKRLQRMILNGNRLEGHIPLDLCQITNLGDLHLGDNMLTDLVTLILSSNYFSGQLLSGIGSLAAINQVDLSIEGCRGLETLSLANNEFEGSIPGSLGNVRGLSKLDLSNNKLSGSIPKSLENLRFLVYFNVSYNRLEGEIPTTDLLLPLLLNHLFQILLYVVLQDSRRISHRELLQGTKSFSETNLLGRGSFCSVFKGTLFDGLNVAVKVFNLQLEGAAKSFDTESEILSTVRHKNLVRIIGCCSNLEFKALILAYMPNGSLEKWLYSDNYCLNVIQRLKIIIDVALALEYLHHGHTFPVVHCDIKPSNVLLDEDMTAHVGDFGIAKLFDEGEVVIQTKTLATIGYASPEYGSEGRVSTNGDVYSYGVVLLEIFTRKKPTDDMFSEYISLKDWVSRALQENAIIRVVDPCLLASEDQDQHFSIKEEHCVSSIFGLAMKCLAVSPKERINMIETVASLQKIKAQFQASH
;
A
#
# COMPACT_ATOMS: atom_id res chain seq x y z
N MET A 1 -26.64 49.44 -5.46
CA MET A 1 -26.51 48.95 -6.84
C MET A 1 -27.66 49.40 -7.77
N GLY A 2 -28.88 49.60 -7.30
CA GLY A 2 -30.05 49.88 -8.16
C GLY A 2 -30.05 51.13 -9.07
N ASN A 3 -29.02 51.99 -9.04
CA ASN A 3 -28.88 53.14 -9.94
C ASN A 3 -27.92 52.86 -11.12
N LEU A 4 -27.39 51.64 -11.25
CA LEU A 4 -26.47 51.25 -12.32
C LEU A 4 -27.22 50.91 -13.61
N SER A 5 -27.91 51.90 -14.19
CA SER A 5 -28.76 51.73 -15.38
C SER A 5 -28.11 51.22 -16.68
N PRO A 6 -26.77 51.26 -16.90
CA PRO A 6 -26.16 50.62 -18.07
C PRO A 6 -25.68 49.19 -17.82
N LEU A 7 -25.74 48.68 -16.59
CA LEU A 7 -25.15 47.39 -16.24
C LEU A 7 -25.90 46.23 -16.92
N GLU A 8 -25.21 45.49 -17.79
CA GLU A 8 -25.81 44.35 -18.51
C GLU A 8 -25.51 43.00 -17.85
N ILE A 9 -24.41 42.88 -17.10
CA ILE A 9 -23.99 41.64 -16.45
C ILE A 9 -23.67 41.95 -14.99
N LEU A 10 -24.34 41.24 -14.09
CA LEU A 10 -24.01 41.22 -12.67
C LEU A 10 -23.67 39.78 -12.30
N SER A 11 -22.39 39.51 -12.06
CA SER A 11 -21.91 38.23 -11.55
C SER A 11 -21.16 38.45 -10.24
N ILE A 12 -21.63 37.79 -9.18
CA ILE A 12 -21.01 37.77 -7.85
C ILE A 12 -20.94 36.34 -7.31
N GLU A 13 -20.77 35.39 -8.23
CA GLU A 13 -20.63 33.97 -7.94
C GLU A 13 -19.48 33.71 -6.94
N SER A 14 -19.63 32.69 -6.09
CA SER A 14 -18.54 32.22 -5.21
C SER A 14 -17.95 33.31 -4.30
N SER A 15 -18.77 34.28 -3.89
CA SER A 15 -18.33 35.46 -3.14
C SER A 15 -18.65 35.39 -1.64
N SER A 16 -19.09 34.21 -1.14
CA SER A 16 -19.48 33.98 0.26
C SER A 16 -20.52 34.97 0.82
N LEU A 17 -21.34 35.57 -0.05
CA LEU A 17 -22.32 36.58 0.32
C LEU A 17 -23.48 35.97 1.11
N THR A 18 -23.99 36.69 2.12
CA THR A 18 -25.06 36.24 3.01
C THR A 18 -26.26 37.20 2.99
N GLY A 19 -27.37 36.80 3.60
CA GLY A 19 -28.57 37.64 3.72
C GLY A 19 -29.47 37.60 2.49
N ASN A 20 -30.43 38.52 2.40
CA ASN A 20 -31.40 38.57 1.30
C ASN A 20 -30.85 39.33 0.09
N VAL A 21 -31.26 38.93 -1.12
CA VAL A 21 -30.99 39.71 -2.34
C VAL A 21 -31.71 41.05 -2.25
N PRO A 22 -30.99 42.20 -2.30
CA PRO A 22 -31.62 43.50 -2.22
C PRO A 22 -32.54 43.75 -3.41
N SER A 23 -33.79 44.14 -3.16
CA SER A 23 -34.76 44.46 -4.23
C SER A 23 -34.27 45.52 -5.22
N SER A 24 -33.34 46.39 -4.80
CA SER A 24 -32.73 47.40 -5.68
C SER A 24 -31.97 46.82 -6.89
N ILE A 25 -31.46 45.57 -6.83
CA ILE A 25 -30.82 44.90 -7.98
C ILE A 25 -31.83 44.70 -9.12
N LEU A 26 -33.11 44.58 -8.79
CA LEU A 26 -34.20 44.35 -9.74
C LEU A 26 -34.59 45.62 -10.51
N ASN A 27 -34.04 46.79 -10.17
CA ASN A 27 -34.24 48.05 -10.91
C ASN A 27 -33.32 48.22 -12.12
N ILE A 28 -32.38 47.30 -12.34
CA ILE A 28 -31.36 47.39 -13.40
C ILE A 28 -31.93 46.85 -14.72
N SER A 29 -32.78 47.61 -15.39
CA SER A 29 -33.52 47.15 -16.57
C SER A 29 -32.66 46.79 -17.80
N SER A 30 -31.38 47.17 -17.79
CA SER A 30 -30.37 46.77 -18.77
C SER A 30 -29.89 45.33 -18.63
N LEU A 31 -30.12 44.69 -17.48
CA LEU A 31 -29.48 43.42 -17.13
C LEU A 31 -29.90 42.28 -18.08
N LYS A 32 -28.89 41.60 -18.62
CA LYS A 32 -28.97 40.38 -19.44
C LYS A 32 -28.58 39.14 -18.65
N ILE A 33 -27.59 39.25 -17.76
CA ILE A 33 -27.13 38.12 -16.94
C ILE A 33 -27.15 38.52 -15.47
N LEU A 34 -27.88 37.77 -14.66
CA LEU A 34 -27.83 37.83 -13.21
C LEU A 34 -27.28 36.51 -12.67
N ASN A 35 -26.03 36.52 -12.22
CA ASN A 35 -25.38 35.37 -11.60
C ASN A 35 -25.07 35.66 -10.12
N LEU A 36 -25.85 35.02 -9.25
CA LEU A 36 -25.72 35.05 -7.79
C LEU A 36 -25.33 33.68 -7.22
N ALA A 37 -24.91 32.75 -8.06
CA ALA A 37 -24.72 31.34 -7.70
C ALA A 37 -23.60 31.13 -6.67
N ASN A 38 -23.62 29.97 -6.01
CA ASN A 38 -22.59 29.54 -5.06
C ASN A 38 -22.27 30.59 -3.98
N ASN A 39 -23.28 30.97 -3.20
CA ASN A 39 -23.17 31.90 -2.09
C ASN A 39 -23.97 31.37 -0.88
N SER A 40 -24.16 32.18 0.15
CA SER A 40 -25.02 31.89 1.30
C SER A 40 -26.24 32.81 1.33
N LEU A 41 -26.72 33.25 0.16
CA LEU A 41 -27.89 34.12 0.05
C LEU A 41 -29.15 33.36 0.45
N SER A 42 -30.10 34.07 1.05
CA SER A 42 -31.31 33.51 1.64
C SER A 42 -32.52 34.39 1.34
N GLY A 43 -33.67 34.04 1.89
CA GLY A 43 -34.94 34.73 1.66
C GLY A 43 -35.88 33.93 0.75
N SER A 44 -37.13 34.37 0.70
CA SER A 44 -38.15 33.70 -0.11
C SER A 44 -38.04 34.14 -1.57
N ILE A 45 -37.98 33.20 -2.51
CA ILE A 45 -38.03 33.49 -3.94
C ILE A 45 -39.34 34.17 -4.34
N SER A 46 -40.42 33.94 -3.58
CA SER A 46 -41.71 34.62 -3.79
C SER A 46 -41.69 36.11 -3.48
N VAL A 47 -40.82 36.54 -2.56
CA VAL A 47 -40.62 37.98 -2.25
C VAL A 47 -39.82 38.66 -3.35
N LEU A 48 -38.89 37.92 -3.97
CA LEU A 48 -38.22 38.33 -5.19
C LEU A 48 -39.20 38.38 -6.37
N ASP A 49 -40.17 37.45 -6.46
CA ASP A 49 -41.20 37.41 -7.52
C ASP A 49 -42.17 38.61 -7.49
N ASN A 50 -42.49 39.18 -6.32
CA ASN A 50 -43.29 40.43 -6.27
C ASN A 50 -42.54 41.67 -6.78
N THR A 51 -41.22 41.58 -7.04
CA THR A 51 -40.37 42.72 -7.43
C THR A 51 -39.49 42.49 -8.67
N PHE A 52 -39.47 41.30 -9.28
CA PHE A 52 -38.80 40.99 -10.56
C PHE A 52 -39.38 41.74 -11.79
N PHE A 53 -40.30 42.69 -11.57
CA PHE A 53 -41.07 43.46 -12.55
C PHE A 53 -40.26 44.20 -13.63
N ASN A 54 -38.93 44.29 -13.57
CA ASN A 54 -38.15 45.29 -14.30
C ASN A 54 -36.90 44.78 -15.07
N LEU A 55 -36.74 43.47 -15.31
CA LEU A 55 -35.60 42.94 -16.10
C LEU A 55 -36.02 42.42 -17.49
N PRO A 56 -36.51 43.27 -18.41
CA PRO A 56 -37.06 42.85 -19.71
C PRO A 56 -36.01 42.29 -20.68
N LYS A 57 -34.72 42.53 -20.40
CA LYS A 57 -33.60 42.07 -21.22
C LYS A 57 -32.93 40.80 -20.67
N LEU A 58 -33.40 40.25 -19.55
CA LEU A 58 -32.73 39.14 -18.88
C LEU A 58 -32.73 37.89 -19.76
N GLU A 59 -31.55 37.37 -20.03
CA GLU A 59 -31.27 36.18 -20.84
C GLU A 59 -30.89 34.99 -19.96
N GLN A 60 -30.19 35.22 -18.84
CA GLN A 60 -29.75 34.16 -17.92
C GLN A 60 -29.98 34.56 -16.46
N LEU A 61 -30.51 33.61 -15.69
CA LEU A 61 -30.70 33.73 -14.25
C LEU A 61 -30.05 32.54 -13.53
N HIS A 62 -29.01 32.82 -12.73
CA HIS A 62 -28.33 31.83 -11.90
C HIS A 62 -28.51 32.18 -10.43
N LEU A 63 -29.29 31.38 -9.71
CA LEU A 63 -29.55 31.48 -8.27
C LEU A 63 -29.18 30.19 -7.53
N ASP A 64 -28.50 29.26 -8.20
CA ASP A 64 -28.16 27.94 -7.65
C ASP A 64 -27.14 28.01 -6.51
N GLN A 65 -27.06 26.93 -5.72
CA GLN A 65 -26.14 26.77 -4.59
C GLN A 65 -26.25 27.92 -3.58
N ASN A 66 -27.45 28.09 -3.01
CA ASN A 66 -27.77 29.12 -2.03
C ASN A 66 -28.79 28.56 -1.00
N HIS A 67 -29.39 29.43 -0.19
CA HIS A 67 -30.39 29.09 0.83
C HIS A 67 -31.78 29.70 0.52
N PHE A 68 -32.13 29.89 -0.75
CA PHE A 68 -33.45 30.43 -1.12
C PHE A 68 -34.57 29.46 -0.72
N THR A 69 -35.67 30.02 -0.22
CA THR A 69 -36.84 29.29 0.28
C THR A 69 -38.12 29.74 -0.44
N GLY A 70 -39.26 29.15 -0.09
CA GLY A 70 -40.56 29.54 -0.61
C GLY A 70 -40.91 28.87 -1.94
N GLN A 71 -42.06 29.25 -2.49
CA GLN A 71 -42.58 28.66 -3.72
C GLN A 71 -42.12 29.43 -4.95
N ILE A 72 -41.88 28.73 -6.05
CA ILE A 72 -41.72 29.34 -7.37
C ILE A 72 -43.10 29.84 -7.80
N VAL A 73 -43.47 31.03 -7.35
CA VAL A 73 -44.64 31.76 -7.83
C VAL A 73 -44.32 32.37 -9.19
N SER A 74 -45.32 32.38 -10.06
CA SER A 74 -45.13 32.52 -11.50
C SER A 74 -45.88 33.69 -12.10
N THR A 75 -46.34 34.66 -11.30
CA THR A 75 -47.15 35.74 -11.86
C THR A 75 -46.30 36.79 -12.58
N ASN A 76 -45.01 36.94 -12.24
CA ASN A 76 -44.23 38.11 -12.69
C ASN A 76 -42.93 37.80 -13.46
N ILE A 77 -42.36 36.59 -13.35
CA ILE A 77 -41.27 36.10 -14.24
C ILE A 77 -41.69 36.12 -15.74
N LEU A 78 -43.00 36.16 -16.02
CA LEU A 78 -43.65 36.07 -17.34
C LEU A 78 -43.35 37.20 -18.35
N ARG A 79 -42.60 38.25 -18.00
CA ARG A 79 -42.29 39.37 -18.92
C ARG A 79 -40.94 39.28 -19.63
N SER A 80 -39.97 38.51 -19.13
CA SER A 80 -38.68 38.40 -19.83
C SER A 80 -38.76 37.42 -21.00
N LYS A 81 -39.06 37.95 -22.19
CA LYS A 81 -39.14 37.15 -23.43
C LYS A 81 -37.77 36.68 -23.95
N LYS A 82 -36.67 37.10 -23.33
CA LYS A 82 -35.31 36.72 -23.73
C LYS A 82 -34.67 35.65 -22.85
N LEU A 83 -35.30 35.33 -21.72
CA LEU A 83 -34.77 34.40 -20.74
C LEU A 83 -34.68 33.00 -21.36
N TRP A 84 -33.47 32.48 -21.50
CA TRP A 84 -33.21 31.18 -22.10
C TRP A 84 -32.63 30.17 -21.10
N LEU A 85 -32.00 30.63 -20.01
CA LEU A 85 -31.47 29.79 -18.93
C LEU A 85 -32.04 30.21 -17.58
N ILE A 86 -32.54 29.23 -16.82
CA ILE A 86 -32.95 29.38 -15.43
C ILE A 86 -32.26 28.28 -14.60
N SER A 87 -31.39 28.69 -13.67
CA SER A 87 -30.71 27.80 -12.73
C SER A 87 -31.10 28.13 -11.29
N LEU A 88 -31.74 27.17 -10.62
CA LEU A 88 -32.29 27.26 -9.26
C LEU A 88 -31.81 26.12 -8.35
N GLU A 89 -30.84 25.33 -8.78
CA GLU A 89 -30.47 24.09 -8.09
C GLU A 89 -29.86 24.33 -6.71
N TYR A 90 -29.82 23.30 -5.86
CA TYR A 90 -29.19 23.36 -4.54
C TYR A 90 -29.71 24.53 -3.69
N ASN A 91 -31.01 24.54 -3.45
CA ASN A 91 -31.69 25.52 -2.62
C ASN A 91 -32.73 24.81 -1.72
N LYS A 92 -33.60 25.57 -1.06
CA LYS A 92 -34.66 25.07 -0.19
C LYS A 92 -36.05 25.42 -0.74
N LEU A 93 -36.20 25.45 -2.07
CA LEU A 93 -37.44 25.82 -2.74
C LEU A 93 -38.51 24.74 -2.53
N THR A 94 -39.76 25.16 -2.37
CA THR A 94 -40.90 24.30 -2.04
C THR A 94 -42.05 24.53 -3.03
N GLY A 95 -43.15 23.78 -2.90
CA GLY A 95 -44.32 23.92 -3.77
C GLY A 95 -44.14 23.26 -5.13
N SER A 96 -45.10 23.45 -6.04
CA SER A 96 -45.09 22.82 -7.36
C SER A 96 -44.37 23.61 -8.43
N ILE A 97 -43.88 22.93 -9.46
CA ILE A 97 -43.45 23.61 -10.70
C ILE A 97 -44.68 24.34 -11.29
N PRO A 98 -44.64 25.67 -11.46
CA PRO A 98 -45.81 26.41 -11.88
C PRO A 98 -46.07 26.25 -13.38
N LYS A 99 -47.34 26.04 -13.74
CA LYS A 99 -47.80 25.87 -15.15
C LYS A 99 -47.41 27.03 -16.05
N GLN A 100 -47.35 28.23 -15.49
CA GLN A 100 -47.09 29.46 -16.21
C GLN A 100 -45.64 29.56 -16.72
N LEU A 101 -44.70 28.72 -16.25
CA LEU A 101 -43.39 28.58 -16.90
C LEU A 101 -43.53 28.26 -18.39
N GLY A 102 -44.58 27.55 -18.79
CA GLY A 102 -44.91 27.27 -20.20
C GLY A 102 -45.03 28.52 -21.09
N ASN A 103 -45.26 29.70 -20.51
CA ASN A 103 -45.34 30.96 -21.26
C ASN A 103 -43.96 31.52 -21.63
N LEU A 104 -42.86 31.03 -21.03
CA LEU A 104 -41.50 31.47 -21.27
C LEU A 104 -40.88 30.69 -22.45
N THR A 105 -41.43 30.89 -23.65
CA THR A 105 -41.08 30.09 -24.85
C THR A 105 -39.61 30.17 -25.28
N SER A 106 -38.87 31.16 -24.78
CA SER A 106 -37.44 31.33 -25.04
C SER A 106 -36.55 30.47 -24.15
N VAL A 107 -37.07 29.94 -23.04
CA VAL A 107 -36.33 29.04 -22.16
C VAL A 107 -35.89 27.80 -22.93
N LYS A 108 -34.65 27.39 -22.68
CA LYS A 108 -34.00 26.23 -23.29
C LYS A 108 -33.40 25.33 -22.22
N ILE A 109 -32.85 25.91 -21.17
CA ILE A 109 -32.24 25.19 -20.07
C ILE A 109 -32.97 25.54 -18.78
N LEU A 110 -33.46 24.50 -18.09
CA LEU A 110 -34.15 24.63 -16.82
C LEU A 110 -33.53 23.65 -15.82
N TYR A 111 -32.84 24.21 -14.83
CA TYR A 111 -32.22 23.45 -13.74
C TYR A 111 -32.88 23.81 -12.42
N MET A 112 -33.48 22.81 -11.78
CA MET A 112 -34.24 22.95 -10.53
C MET A 112 -33.93 21.82 -9.54
N GLY A 113 -32.83 21.07 -9.74
CA GLY A 113 -32.45 19.95 -8.90
C GLY A 113 -32.12 20.33 -7.45
N PHE A 114 -32.03 19.35 -6.56
CA PHE A 114 -31.64 19.52 -5.15
C PHE A 114 -32.45 20.59 -4.42
N ASN A 115 -33.77 20.41 -4.44
CA ASN A 115 -34.74 21.29 -3.78
C ASN A 115 -35.83 20.44 -3.10
N TYR A 116 -36.90 21.07 -2.60
CA TYR A 116 -38.06 20.42 -1.99
C TYR A 116 -39.33 20.61 -2.83
N LEU A 117 -39.20 20.67 -4.17
CA LEU A 117 -40.33 20.83 -5.08
C LEU A 117 -41.24 19.60 -5.05
N THR A 118 -42.54 19.80 -5.17
CA THR A 118 -43.61 18.78 -5.04
C THR A 118 -44.56 18.82 -6.24
N GLY A 119 -45.54 17.91 -6.30
CA GLY A 119 -46.54 17.91 -7.38
C GLY A 119 -46.01 17.34 -8.70
N GLU A 120 -46.79 17.50 -9.78
CA GLU A 120 -46.52 16.91 -11.09
C GLU A 120 -45.72 17.83 -12.02
N ILE A 121 -45.15 17.27 -13.09
CA ILE A 121 -44.57 18.07 -14.18
C ILE A 121 -45.71 18.69 -15.01
N PRO A 122 -45.82 20.03 -15.10
CA PRO A 122 -46.88 20.69 -15.85
C PRO A 122 -46.85 20.40 -17.35
N ARG A 123 -48.02 20.14 -17.93
CA ARG A 123 -48.17 19.95 -19.38
C ARG A 123 -47.75 21.16 -20.21
N GLU A 124 -47.85 22.34 -19.62
CA GLU A 124 -47.52 23.60 -20.26
C GLU A 124 -46.02 23.70 -20.61
N LEU A 125 -45.14 22.91 -19.97
CA LEU A 125 -43.71 22.87 -20.31
C LEU A 125 -43.44 22.40 -21.74
N VAL A 126 -44.38 21.69 -22.38
CA VAL A 126 -44.28 21.30 -23.80
C VAL A 126 -44.07 22.51 -24.73
N ALA A 127 -44.58 23.69 -24.34
CA ALA A 127 -44.50 24.90 -25.16
C ALA A 127 -43.09 25.50 -25.22
N ILE A 128 -42.23 25.20 -24.25
CA ILE A 128 -40.89 25.81 -24.10
C ILE A 128 -39.86 25.17 -25.05
N ARG A 129 -40.11 23.94 -25.51
CA ARG A 129 -39.16 23.14 -26.32
C ARG A 129 -37.76 23.17 -25.70
N LEU A 130 -37.66 22.58 -24.51
CA LEU A 130 -36.43 22.52 -23.73
C LEU A 130 -35.35 21.76 -24.49
N VAL A 131 -34.11 22.19 -24.25
CA VAL A 131 -32.89 21.47 -24.62
C VAL A 131 -32.45 20.63 -23.43
N GLU A 132 -32.49 21.18 -22.22
CA GLU A 132 -32.13 20.46 -21.00
C GLU A 132 -33.14 20.74 -19.89
N PHE A 133 -33.55 19.67 -19.22
CA PHE A 133 -34.39 19.74 -18.04
C PHE A 133 -33.82 18.86 -16.93
N ASP A 134 -33.31 19.49 -15.88
CA ASP A 134 -32.86 18.82 -14.66
C ASP A 134 -33.74 19.21 -13.47
N ALA A 135 -34.35 18.21 -12.84
CA ALA A 135 -35.09 18.33 -11.59
C ALA A 135 -34.73 17.19 -10.61
N ILE A 136 -33.48 16.71 -10.67
CA ILE A 136 -32.96 15.67 -9.77
C ILE A 136 -33.19 16.01 -8.29
N GLN A 137 -33.42 15.00 -7.45
CA GLN A 137 -33.47 15.15 -5.99
C GLN A 137 -34.47 16.24 -5.54
N ASN A 138 -35.74 15.93 -5.75
CA ASN A 138 -36.89 16.71 -5.30
C ASN A 138 -37.97 15.74 -4.77
N PHE A 139 -39.16 16.25 -4.47
CA PHE A 139 -40.34 15.46 -4.09
C PHE A 139 -41.43 15.46 -5.19
N LEU A 140 -41.03 15.64 -6.46
CA LEU A 140 -41.97 15.64 -7.59
C LEU A 140 -42.62 14.26 -7.73
N SER A 141 -43.87 14.21 -8.15
CA SER A 141 -44.70 13.01 -8.13
C SER A 141 -45.61 12.92 -9.36
N GLY A 142 -46.48 11.91 -9.42
CA GLY A 142 -47.33 11.63 -10.58
C GLY A 142 -46.58 10.87 -11.68
N SER A 143 -47.18 10.77 -12.86
CA SER A 143 -46.57 10.10 -14.01
C SER A 143 -45.65 11.03 -14.78
N ILE A 144 -44.54 10.51 -15.33
CA ILE A 144 -43.73 11.26 -16.31
C ILE A 144 -44.58 11.46 -17.57
N PRO A 145 -44.93 12.70 -17.93
CA PRO A 145 -45.85 12.91 -19.04
C PRO A 145 -45.24 12.58 -20.41
N SER A 146 -46.05 11.97 -21.28
CA SER A 146 -45.60 11.57 -22.62
C SER A 146 -45.13 12.72 -23.51
N PHE A 147 -45.63 13.94 -23.29
CA PHE A 147 -45.25 15.10 -24.11
C PHE A 147 -43.77 15.49 -23.96
N ILE A 148 -43.12 15.19 -22.82
CA ILE A 148 -41.68 15.51 -22.60
C ILE A 148 -40.85 14.82 -23.66
N PHE A 149 -41.22 13.58 -23.95
CA PHE A 149 -40.58 12.78 -24.94
C PHE A 149 -40.87 13.30 -26.37
N ASN A 150 -41.95 14.04 -26.63
CA ASN A 150 -42.16 14.63 -27.95
C ASN A 150 -41.35 15.91 -28.21
N ILE A 151 -40.49 16.35 -27.27
CA ILE A 151 -39.67 17.54 -27.43
C ILE A 151 -38.40 17.20 -28.23
N SER A 152 -38.43 17.41 -29.55
CA SER A 152 -37.30 17.07 -30.45
C SER A 152 -36.00 17.83 -30.19
N THR A 153 -36.06 18.94 -29.45
CA THR A 153 -34.89 19.74 -29.05
C THR A 153 -34.19 19.17 -27.82
N LEU A 154 -34.83 18.24 -27.10
CA LEU A 154 -34.35 17.75 -25.81
C LEU A 154 -33.05 16.96 -26.02
N GLY A 155 -31.97 17.50 -25.47
CA GLY A 155 -30.66 16.88 -25.29
C GLY A 155 -30.52 16.18 -23.95
N GLY A 156 -31.22 16.65 -22.92
CA GLY A 156 -31.04 16.14 -21.57
C GLY A 156 -32.30 16.12 -20.72
N LEU A 157 -32.56 14.98 -20.06
CA LEU A 157 -33.61 14.85 -19.06
C LEU A 157 -33.13 14.10 -17.80
N SER A 158 -33.22 14.76 -16.65
CA SER A 158 -32.82 14.22 -15.35
C SER A 158 -33.96 14.46 -14.35
N LEU A 159 -34.58 13.37 -13.94
CA LEU A 159 -35.69 13.33 -12.99
C LEU A 159 -35.40 12.36 -11.85
N SER A 160 -34.12 12.00 -11.66
CA SER A 160 -33.71 11.00 -10.67
C SER A 160 -34.01 11.47 -9.24
N TYR A 161 -34.17 10.55 -8.29
CA TYR A 161 -34.45 10.85 -6.88
C TYR A 161 -35.71 11.70 -6.70
N ASN A 162 -36.84 11.20 -7.16
CA ASN A 162 -38.15 11.82 -7.02
C ASN A 162 -39.20 10.74 -6.66
N HIS A 163 -40.48 11.12 -6.63
CA HIS A 163 -41.62 10.23 -6.38
C HIS A 163 -42.43 9.95 -7.67
N PHE A 164 -41.82 9.98 -8.86
CA PHE A 164 -42.54 9.68 -10.10
C PHE A 164 -42.98 8.21 -10.12
N SER A 165 -44.18 7.95 -10.65
CA SER A 165 -44.80 6.62 -10.69
C SER A 165 -45.46 6.34 -12.05
N GLY A 166 -46.05 5.16 -12.23
CA GLY A 166 -46.65 4.74 -13.50
C GLY A 166 -45.60 4.32 -14.53
N SER A 167 -46.05 4.04 -15.76
CA SER A 167 -45.18 3.55 -16.83
C SER A 167 -44.65 4.65 -17.73
N LEU A 168 -43.45 4.45 -18.28
CA LEU A 168 -43.01 5.23 -19.43
C LEU A 168 -43.97 4.99 -20.61
N PRO A 169 -44.25 6.01 -21.45
CA PRO A 169 -45.14 5.85 -22.60
C PRO A 169 -44.63 4.75 -23.52
N SER A 170 -45.48 3.84 -24.00
CA SER A 170 -45.04 2.73 -24.87
C SER A 170 -44.85 3.12 -26.34
N ILE A 171 -45.45 4.24 -26.74
CA ILE A 171 -45.40 4.80 -28.10
C ILE A 171 -44.99 6.26 -27.95
N MET A 172 -43.99 6.67 -28.72
CA MET A 172 -43.54 8.05 -28.79
C MET A 172 -43.78 8.64 -30.18
N GLY A 173 -43.84 9.97 -30.23
CA GLY A 173 -43.63 10.77 -31.43
C GLY A 173 -42.18 10.68 -31.96
N PRO A 174 -41.76 11.58 -32.87
CA PRO A 174 -40.54 11.44 -33.66
C PRO A 174 -39.28 11.18 -32.81
N SER A 175 -38.33 10.42 -33.39
CA SER A 175 -37.00 10.12 -32.84
C SER A 175 -36.46 11.27 -31.99
N LEU A 176 -36.06 11.00 -30.72
CA LEU A 176 -35.37 11.94 -29.83
C LEU A 176 -33.96 12.17 -30.37
N PRO A 177 -33.77 13.05 -31.36
CA PRO A 177 -32.61 12.99 -32.24
C PRO A 177 -31.39 13.66 -31.60
N ASN A 178 -31.62 14.39 -30.51
CA ASN A 178 -30.64 15.17 -29.78
C ASN A 178 -30.35 14.62 -28.38
N LEU A 179 -31.11 13.61 -27.92
CA LEU A 179 -31.01 13.16 -26.54
C LEU A 179 -29.67 12.48 -26.27
N GLU A 180 -28.94 13.04 -25.31
CA GLU A 180 -27.61 12.62 -24.85
C GLU A 180 -27.70 11.96 -23.47
N TRP A 181 -28.59 12.41 -22.58
CA TRP A 181 -28.76 11.77 -21.27
C TRP A 181 -30.23 11.66 -20.84
N LEU A 182 -30.57 10.48 -20.31
CA LEU A 182 -31.89 10.16 -19.76
C LEU A 182 -31.74 9.48 -18.40
N LEU A 183 -31.92 10.24 -17.33
CA LEU A 183 -31.64 9.84 -15.95
C LEU A 183 -32.93 9.82 -15.11
N LEU A 184 -33.50 8.64 -14.89
CA LEU A 184 -34.77 8.45 -14.17
C LEU A 184 -34.63 7.58 -12.92
N SER A 185 -33.42 7.44 -12.38
CA SER A 185 -33.14 6.52 -11.28
C SER A 185 -33.80 6.94 -9.97
N HIS A 186 -34.03 6.02 -9.04
CA HIS A 186 -34.62 6.28 -7.72
C HIS A 186 -35.98 6.97 -7.81
N ASN A 187 -36.93 6.27 -8.42
CA ASN A 187 -38.34 6.65 -8.51
C ASN A 187 -39.24 5.42 -8.27
N MET A 188 -40.55 5.55 -8.46
CA MET A 188 -41.54 4.46 -8.39
C MET A 188 -42.08 4.09 -9.79
N LEU A 189 -41.29 4.30 -10.85
CA LEU A 189 -41.71 4.00 -12.23
C LEU A 189 -41.86 2.50 -12.43
N SER A 190 -42.80 2.08 -13.27
CA SER A 190 -43.13 0.67 -13.50
C SER A 190 -43.38 0.37 -14.98
N GLY A 191 -43.81 -0.85 -15.30
CA GLY A 191 -44.06 -1.27 -16.68
C GLY A 191 -42.78 -1.70 -17.41
N LEU A 192 -42.82 -1.73 -18.74
CA LEU A 192 -41.70 -2.17 -19.58
C LEU A 192 -40.73 -1.02 -19.84
N ILE A 193 -39.44 -1.32 -20.00
CA ILE A 193 -38.49 -0.38 -20.59
C ILE A 193 -38.82 -0.25 -22.09
N PRO A 194 -39.19 0.93 -22.59
CA PRO A 194 -39.62 1.07 -23.98
C PRO A 194 -38.48 0.90 -24.99
N SER A 195 -38.72 0.14 -26.06
CA SER A 195 -37.73 -0.11 -27.11
C SER A 195 -37.41 1.12 -27.98
N PHE A 196 -38.27 2.14 -27.99
CA PHE A 196 -38.03 3.37 -28.76
C PHE A 196 -36.77 4.10 -28.31
N ILE A 197 -36.27 3.86 -27.09
CA ILE A 197 -35.04 4.47 -26.57
C ILE A 197 -33.87 4.14 -27.50
N ASN A 198 -33.89 2.98 -28.15
CA ASN A 198 -32.90 2.59 -29.16
C ASN A 198 -32.86 3.52 -30.40
N ASN A 199 -33.84 4.41 -30.59
CA ASN A 199 -33.82 5.41 -31.66
C ASN A 199 -33.06 6.69 -31.30
N ALA A 200 -32.72 6.90 -30.02
CA ALA A 200 -31.95 8.06 -29.54
C ALA A 200 -30.45 7.84 -29.79
N SER A 201 -30.00 7.89 -31.04
CA SER A 201 -28.62 7.50 -31.43
C SER A 201 -27.51 8.37 -30.82
N LYS A 202 -27.84 9.53 -30.24
CA LYS A 202 -26.88 10.41 -29.54
C LYS A 202 -26.72 10.09 -28.06
N LEU A 203 -27.44 9.09 -27.53
CA LEU A 203 -27.46 8.81 -26.10
C LEU A 203 -26.08 8.37 -25.59
N ILE A 204 -25.60 9.08 -24.58
CA ILE A 204 -24.34 8.87 -23.86
C ILE A 204 -24.60 8.18 -22.53
N GLU A 205 -25.65 8.58 -21.80
CA GLU A 205 -25.98 8.03 -20.49
C GLU A 205 -27.47 7.68 -20.35
N LEU A 206 -27.74 6.45 -19.94
CA LEU A 206 -29.07 5.92 -19.70
C LEU A 206 -29.14 5.24 -18.33
N SER A 207 -29.96 5.77 -17.43
CA SER A 207 -30.03 5.26 -16.06
C SER A 207 -31.45 5.19 -15.52
N PHE A 208 -31.95 3.97 -15.30
CA PHE A 208 -33.30 3.64 -14.80
C PHE A 208 -33.27 2.90 -13.46
N SER A 209 -32.15 2.98 -12.75
CA SER A 209 -31.89 2.20 -11.55
C SER A 209 -32.89 2.52 -10.41
N ASN A 210 -33.16 1.58 -9.52
CA ASN A 210 -34.10 1.72 -8.40
C ASN A 210 -35.46 2.24 -8.83
N ASN A 211 -36.18 1.41 -9.56
CA ASN A 211 -37.56 1.59 -9.96
C ASN A 211 -38.28 0.22 -9.86
N SER A 212 -39.49 0.12 -10.41
CA SER A 212 -40.29 -1.10 -10.53
C SER A 212 -40.46 -1.54 -11.99
N PHE A 213 -39.49 -1.25 -12.87
CA PHE A 213 -39.54 -1.72 -14.27
C PHE A 213 -39.51 -3.25 -14.34
N SER A 214 -40.18 -3.81 -15.34
CA SER A 214 -40.37 -5.25 -15.51
C SER A 214 -40.23 -5.67 -16.98
N GLY A 215 -40.31 -6.97 -17.24
CA GLY A 215 -40.11 -7.54 -18.58
C GLY A 215 -38.64 -7.55 -19.00
N SER A 216 -38.39 -7.80 -20.29
CA SER A 216 -37.04 -7.91 -20.86
C SER A 216 -36.40 -6.55 -21.12
N VAL A 217 -35.09 -6.46 -20.92
CA VAL A 217 -34.28 -5.31 -21.39
C VAL A 217 -34.31 -5.28 -22.93
N PRO A 218 -34.67 -4.16 -23.57
CA PRO A 218 -34.71 -4.06 -25.02
C PRO A 218 -33.30 -4.04 -25.64
N ASN A 219 -33.25 -4.26 -26.96
CA ASN A 219 -32.01 -4.15 -27.73
C ASN A 219 -31.58 -2.67 -27.82
N PHE A 220 -30.32 -2.40 -27.48
CA PHE A 220 -29.73 -1.06 -27.47
C PHE A 220 -28.62 -0.86 -28.52
N GLY A 221 -28.52 -1.73 -29.51
CA GLY A 221 -27.39 -1.77 -30.45
C GLY A 221 -27.25 -0.55 -31.37
N ASN A 222 -28.24 0.34 -31.43
CA ASN A 222 -28.11 1.62 -32.16
C ASN A 222 -27.50 2.75 -31.31
N LEU A 223 -27.36 2.56 -30.00
CA LEU A 223 -26.83 3.56 -29.06
C LEU A 223 -25.29 3.56 -29.09
N ARG A 224 -24.72 3.91 -30.24
CA ARG A 224 -23.28 3.77 -30.50
C ARG A 224 -22.40 4.69 -29.65
N LEU A 225 -22.96 5.78 -29.12
CA LEU A 225 -22.28 6.73 -28.23
C LEU A 225 -22.44 6.40 -26.74
N LEU A 226 -23.16 5.33 -26.40
CA LEU A 226 -23.49 5.00 -25.02
C LEU A 226 -22.23 4.67 -24.22
N GLN A 227 -22.06 5.38 -23.10
CA GLN A 227 -20.95 5.21 -22.16
C GLN A 227 -21.40 4.59 -20.85
N LYS A 228 -22.57 4.97 -20.33
CA LYS A 228 -23.07 4.45 -19.05
C LYS A 228 -24.48 3.93 -19.19
N LEU A 229 -24.67 2.70 -18.72
CA LEU A 229 -25.94 2.00 -18.77
C LEU A 229 -26.24 1.35 -17.42
N GLY A 230 -27.28 1.84 -16.74
CA GLY A 230 -27.65 1.38 -15.41
C GLY A 230 -29.14 1.08 -15.29
N PHE A 231 -29.48 -0.11 -14.81
CA PHE A 231 -30.86 -0.50 -14.51
C PHE A 231 -30.94 -1.36 -13.24
N TRP A 232 -29.99 -1.19 -12.32
CA TRP A 232 -29.97 -1.96 -11.08
C TRP A 232 -31.21 -1.71 -10.23
N GLY A 233 -31.66 -2.69 -9.45
CA GLY A 233 -32.77 -2.51 -8.51
C GLY A 233 -34.12 -2.32 -9.22
N ASN A 234 -34.46 -3.24 -10.11
CA ASN A 234 -35.76 -3.30 -10.80
C ASN A 234 -36.32 -4.73 -10.73
N ASN A 235 -37.43 -4.99 -11.41
CA ASN A 235 -38.05 -6.31 -11.55
C ASN A 235 -37.86 -6.88 -12.97
N LEU A 236 -36.71 -6.60 -13.61
CA LEU A 236 -36.43 -7.01 -14.97
C LEU A 236 -36.21 -8.52 -15.07
N THR A 237 -36.73 -9.10 -16.15
CA THR A 237 -36.70 -10.54 -16.50
C THR A 237 -36.20 -10.71 -17.93
N GLY A 238 -36.40 -11.87 -18.56
CA GLY A 238 -36.08 -12.06 -19.99
C GLY A 238 -34.60 -12.29 -20.31
N GLY A 239 -33.77 -12.49 -19.28
CA GLY A 239 -32.38 -12.94 -19.40
C GLY A 239 -31.37 -11.91 -19.89
N LEU A 240 -30.19 -12.42 -20.27
CA LEU A 240 -28.99 -11.67 -20.61
C LEU A 240 -28.72 -11.59 -22.12
N GLY A 241 -29.67 -12.04 -22.95
CA GLY A 241 -29.55 -12.01 -24.42
C GLY A 241 -29.30 -10.61 -25.00
N PHE A 242 -29.74 -9.55 -24.32
CA PHE A 242 -29.50 -8.17 -24.75
C PHE A 242 -28.01 -7.77 -24.75
N LEU A 243 -27.16 -8.48 -24.00
CA LEU A 243 -25.72 -8.20 -23.97
C LEU A 243 -25.08 -8.31 -25.36
N SER A 244 -25.60 -9.19 -26.24
CA SER A 244 -25.10 -9.28 -27.61
C SER A 244 -25.31 -7.97 -28.39
N SER A 245 -26.41 -7.26 -28.12
CA SER A 245 -26.70 -5.98 -28.77
C SER A 245 -25.77 -4.86 -28.32
N LEU A 246 -25.23 -4.94 -27.10
CA LEU A 246 -24.30 -3.93 -26.57
C LEU A 246 -22.90 -4.02 -27.17
N THR A 247 -22.58 -5.07 -27.92
CA THR A 247 -21.28 -5.22 -28.59
C THR A 247 -21.01 -4.15 -29.66
N THR A 248 -22.06 -3.46 -30.14
CA THR A 248 -21.94 -2.30 -31.04
C THR A 248 -21.71 -0.97 -30.31
N CYS A 249 -21.87 -0.93 -28.98
CA CYS A 249 -21.66 0.24 -28.13
C CYS A 249 -20.17 0.37 -27.76
N GLN A 250 -19.34 0.83 -28.70
CA GLN A 250 -17.87 0.83 -28.56
C GLN A 250 -17.33 1.73 -27.44
N TYR A 251 -18.12 2.71 -26.99
CA TYR A 251 -17.74 3.62 -25.89
C TYR A 251 -18.27 3.20 -24.52
N LEU A 252 -18.92 2.03 -24.42
CA LEU A 252 -19.51 1.57 -23.17
C LEU A 252 -18.42 1.42 -22.10
N GLN A 253 -18.59 2.11 -20.97
CA GLN A 253 -17.70 2.13 -19.83
C GLN A 253 -18.26 1.34 -18.65
N THR A 254 -19.56 1.51 -18.38
CA THR A 254 -20.20 0.95 -17.20
C THR A 254 -21.51 0.27 -17.56
N LEU A 255 -21.70 -0.93 -17.03
CA LEU A 255 -22.94 -1.68 -17.10
C LEU A 255 -23.28 -2.23 -15.71
N ASP A 256 -24.40 -1.77 -15.14
CA ASP A 256 -24.92 -2.31 -13.88
C ASP A 256 -26.36 -2.80 -14.03
N ILE A 257 -26.52 -4.10 -13.86
CA ILE A 257 -27.77 -4.84 -14.02
C ILE A 257 -28.25 -5.45 -12.70
N SER A 258 -27.55 -5.16 -11.60
CA SER A 258 -27.72 -5.78 -10.28
C SER A 258 -29.15 -5.71 -9.75
N ASN A 259 -29.55 -6.64 -8.88
CA ASN A 259 -30.85 -6.69 -8.23
C ASN A 259 -32.01 -6.70 -9.24
N ASN A 260 -31.96 -7.64 -10.20
CA ASN A 260 -33.03 -7.92 -11.16
C ASN A 260 -33.18 -9.43 -11.35
N PRO A 261 -34.38 -10.02 -11.29
CA PRO A 261 -34.58 -11.46 -11.44
C PRO A 261 -34.45 -11.94 -12.90
N LEU A 262 -33.26 -11.78 -13.49
CA LEU A 262 -32.97 -12.08 -14.91
C LEU A 262 -33.02 -13.58 -15.20
N ASN A 263 -32.64 -14.43 -14.24
CA ASN A 263 -32.78 -15.89 -14.29
C ASN A 263 -32.17 -16.55 -15.54
N ASP A 264 -30.91 -16.23 -15.85
CA ASP A 264 -30.24 -16.68 -17.08
C ASP A 264 -28.75 -17.04 -16.83
N ILE A 265 -28.05 -17.53 -17.84
CA ILE A 265 -26.60 -17.79 -17.81
C ILE A 265 -25.81 -16.61 -18.36
N LEU A 266 -24.56 -16.42 -17.90
CA LEU A 266 -23.65 -15.45 -18.54
C LEU A 266 -23.29 -15.94 -19.96
N PRO A 267 -23.64 -15.21 -21.02
CA PRO A 267 -23.35 -15.63 -22.39
C PRO A 267 -21.88 -15.40 -22.73
N THR A 268 -21.30 -16.24 -23.60
CA THR A 268 -19.92 -16.07 -24.09
C THR A 268 -19.70 -14.73 -24.81
N SER A 269 -20.77 -14.17 -25.39
CA SER A 269 -20.75 -12.85 -26.02
C SER A 269 -20.36 -11.71 -25.07
N ILE A 270 -20.36 -11.93 -23.75
CA ILE A 270 -19.86 -10.95 -22.78
C ILE A 270 -18.42 -10.54 -23.08
N GLY A 271 -17.57 -11.46 -23.54
CA GLY A 271 -16.19 -11.13 -23.93
C GLY A 271 -16.08 -10.22 -25.15
N ASN A 272 -17.15 -10.10 -25.95
CA ASN A 272 -17.21 -9.17 -27.09
C ASN A 272 -17.53 -7.73 -26.66
N LEU A 273 -17.81 -7.49 -25.36
CA LEU A 273 -17.88 -6.15 -24.79
C LEU A 273 -16.47 -5.58 -24.48
N SER A 274 -15.41 -6.27 -24.90
CA SER A 274 -14.02 -5.85 -24.79
C SER A 274 -13.75 -4.59 -25.63
N SER A 275 -14.19 -3.43 -25.13
CA SER A 275 -13.76 -2.12 -25.60
C SER A 275 -12.62 -1.60 -24.71
N THR A 276 -11.84 -0.65 -25.22
CA THR A 276 -10.80 0.02 -24.43
C THR A 276 -11.38 0.80 -23.24
N TYR A 277 -12.67 1.08 -23.24
CA TYR A 277 -13.37 1.90 -22.26
C TYR A 277 -14.16 1.10 -21.22
N PHE A 278 -14.48 -0.18 -21.46
CA PHE A 278 -15.33 -0.98 -20.58
C PHE A 278 -14.62 -1.33 -19.27
N GLN A 279 -15.02 -0.67 -18.18
CA GLN A 279 -14.34 -0.67 -16.89
C GLN A 279 -15.16 -1.32 -15.77
N TRP A 280 -16.49 -1.35 -15.87
CA TRP A 280 -17.35 -1.79 -14.78
C TRP A 280 -18.47 -2.71 -15.26
N PHE A 281 -18.52 -3.92 -14.70
CA PHE A 281 -19.63 -4.84 -14.86
C PHE A 281 -20.20 -5.27 -13.50
N GLY A 282 -21.45 -4.90 -13.25
CA GLY A 282 -22.19 -5.26 -12.04
C GLY A 282 -23.43 -6.08 -12.36
N ALA A 283 -23.58 -7.23 -11.71
CA ALA A 283 -24.72 -8.14 -11.84
C ALA A 283 -25.00 -8.85 -10.50
N THR A 284 -24.95 -8.12 -9.38
CA THR A 284 -25.23 -8.66 -8.04
C THR A 284 -26.67 -9.15 -7.95
N LYS A 285 -26.96 -10.32 -7.36
CA LYS A 285 -28.33 -10.76 -7.06
C LYS A 285 -29.26 -10.72 -8.28
N CYS A 286 -28.85 -11.40 -9.35
CA CYS A 286 -29.59 -11.47 -10.62
C CYS A 286 -30.17 -12.86 -10.95
N ASN A 287 -30.06 -13.82 -10.03
CA ASN A 287 -30.36 -15.24 -10.27
C ASN A 287 -29.61 -15.81 -11.47
N ILE A 288 -28.37 -15.35 -11.70
CA ILE A 288 -27.53 -15.83 -12.79
C ILE A 288 -27.04 -17.24 -12.47
N LYS A 289 -27.15 -18.16 -13.43
CA LYS A 289 -26.83 -19.58 -13.29
C LYS A 289 -25.65 -19.97 -14.19
N GLY A 290 -25.24 -21.24 -14.08
CA GLY A 290 -24.23 -21.82 -14.96
C GLY A 290 -22.81 -21.35 -14.62
N PHE A 291 -21.91 -21.51 -15.59
CA PHE A 291 -20.48 -21.22 -15.40
C PHE A 291 -20.14 -19.75 -15.68
N ILE A 292 -19.04 -19.27 -15.11
CA ILE A 292 -18.39 -18.05 -15.58
C ILE A 292 -17.68 -18.37 -16.90
N PRO A 293 -18.05 -17.75 -18.05
CA PRO A 293 -17.46 -18.08 -19.35
C PRO A 293 -15.97 -17.68 -19.42
N LEU A 294 -15.16 -18.45 -20.15
CA LEU A 294 -13.72 -18.18 -20.33
C LEU A 294 -13.48 -16.82 -20.99
N GLU A 295 -14.41 -16.38 -21.84
CA GLU A 295 -14.41 -15.12 -22.56
C GLU A 295 -14.46 -13.90 -21.63
N ILE A 296 -14.80 -14.07 -20.34
CA ILE A 296 -14.69 -12.98 -19.35
C ILE A 296 -13.26 -12.40 -19.31
N GLY A 297 -12.25 -13.24 -19.55
CA GLY A 297 -10.84 -12.84 -19.61
C GLY A 297 -10.48 -11.96 -20.80
N ASN A 298 -11.37 -11.77 -21.78
CA ASN A 298 -11.15 -10.85 -22.89
C ASN A 298 -11.38 -9.38 -22.50
N LEU A 299 -12.03 -9.11 -21.37
CA LEU A 299 -12.38 -7.75 -20.93
C LEU A 299 -11.16 -6.98 -20.36
N SER A 300 -10.11 -6.80 -21.16
CA SER A 300 -8.79 -6.33 -20.70
C SER A 300 -8.78 -4.95 -20.01
N SER A 301 -9.80 -4.12 -20.25
CA SER A 301 -9.95 -2.79 -19.63
C SER A 301 -10.72 -2.80 -18.30
N LEU A 302 -11.26 -3.95 -17.89
CA LEU A 302 -12.13 -4.05 -16.73
C LEU A 302 -11.39 -3.71 -15.44
N LEU A 303 -11.97 -2.79 -14.66
CA LEU A 303 -11.52 -2.43 -13.31
C LEU A 303 -12.34 -3.14 -12.25
N SER A 304 -13.62 -3.40 -12.51
CA SER A 304 -14.54 -3.95 -11.52
C SER A 304 -15.44 -5.03 -12.13
N LEU A 305 -15.35 -6.23 -11.58
CA LEU A 305 -16.20 -7.39 -11.86
C LEU A 305 -17.00 -7.76 -10.61
N ILE A 306 -18.31 -7.51 -10.62
CA ILE A 306 -19.19 -7.73 -9.47
C ILE A 306 -20.34 -8.64 -9.91
N VAL A 307 -20.32 -9.92 -9.51
CA VAL A 307 -21.35 -10.91 -9.85
C VAL A 307 -21.77 -11.76 -8.65
N ASN A 308 -21.71 -11.18 -7.45
CA ASN A 308 -22.02 -11.83 -6.18
C ASN A 308 -23.52 -12.07 -5.96
N LYS A 309 -23.86 -12.95 -5.01
CA LYS A 309 -25.24 -13.32 -4.65
C LYS A 309 -26.03 -13.94 -5.82
N ASN A 310 -25.40 -14.77 -6.64
CA ASN A 310 -26.02 -15.47 -7.77
C ASN A 310 -26.01 -17.00 -7.55
N GLU A 311 -26.32 -17.77 -8.59
CA GLU A 311 -26.34 -19.24 -8.61
C GLU A 311 -25.24 -19.80 -9.54
N LEU A 312 -24.12 -19.07 -9.69
CA LEU A 312 -23.00 -19.48 -10.54
C LEU A 312 -22.34 -20.74 -10.00
N ILE A 313 -22.02 -21.70 -10.86
CA ILE A 313 -21.42 -23.00 -10.55
C ILE A 313 -20.07 -23.20 -11.26
N GLY A 314 -19.35 -24.25 -10.89
CA GLY A 314 -18.07 -24.63 -11.49
C GLY A 314 -16.90 -23.75 -11.04
N PHE A 315 -15.80 -23.82 -11.79
CA PHE A 315 -14.54 -23.17 -11.43
C PHE A 315 -14.50 -21.68 -11.79
N ILE A 316 -13.68 -20.92 -11.05
CA ILE A 316 -13.24 -19.60 -11.50
C ILE A 316 -12.27 -19.82 -12.69
N PRO A 317 -12.54 -19.25 -13.88
CA PRO A 317 -11.74 -19.53 -15.06
C PRO A 317 -10.34 -18.93 -14.97
N SER A 318 -9.30 -19.67 -15.37
CA SER A 318 -7.91 -19.19 -15.38
C SER A 318 -7.70 -17.95 -16.26
N THR A 319 -8.54 -17.75 -17.27
CA THR A 319 -8.52 -16.56 -18.12
C THR A 319 -8.75 -15.26 -17.36
N ILE A 320 -9.26 -15.30 -16.12
CA ILE A 320 -9.36 -14.13 -15.24
C ILE A 320 -8.00 -13.45 -15.04
N GLY A 321 -6.90 -14.21 -15.06
CA GLY A 321 -5.54 -13.69 -14.94
C GLY A 321 -5.12 -12.72 -16.05
N LYS A 322 -5.84 -12.70 -17.18
CA LYS A 322 -5.61 -11.74 -18.27
C LYS A 322 -6.08 -10.32 -17.95
N LEU A 323 -6.94 -10.15 -16.93
CA LEU A 323 -7.54 -8.88 -16.56
C LEU A 323 -6.57 -8.00 -15.76
N LYS A 324 -5.46 -7.57 -16.38
CA LYS A 324 -4.34 -6.88 -15.69
C LYS A 324 -4.71 -5.56 -15.01
N ARG A 325 -5.83 -4.96 -15.41
CA ARG A 325 -6.35 -3.71 -14.84
C ARG A 325 -7.39 -3.92 -13.74
N LEU A 326 -7.80 -5.16 -13.49
CA LEU A 326 -8.85 -5.46 -12.53
C LEU A 326 -8.41 -5.05 -11.13
N GLN A 327 -9.25 -4.24 -10.49
CA GLN A 327 -9.10 -3.73 -9.14
C GLN A 327 -10.11 -4.34 -8.18
N ARG A 328 -11.28 -4.75 -8.66
CA ARG A 328 -12.33 -5.31 -7.82
C ARG A 328 -12.91 -6.55 -8.45
N MET A 329 -12.93 -7.63 -7.68
CA MET A 329 -13.51 -8.92 -8.05
C MET A 329 -14.38 -9.43 -6.91
N ILE A 330 -15.70 -9.35 -7.10
CA ILE A 330 -16.69 -9.71 -6.08
C ILE A 330 -17.55 -10.87 -6.63
N LEU A 331 -17.25 -12.08 -6.17
CA LEU A 331 -17.93 -13.34 -6.55
C LEU A 331 -18.65 -14.02 -5.38
N ASN A 332 -18.68 -13.41 -4.19
CA ASN A 332 -19.20 -14.07 -3.00
C ASN A 332 -20.70 -14.43 -3.09
N GLY A 333 -21.18 -15.42 -2.36
CA GLY A 333 -22.59 -15.81 -2.37
C GLY A 333 -23.01 -16.47 -3.69
N ASN A 334 -22.23 -17.43 -4.15
CA ASN A 334 -22.47 -18.23 -5.35
C ASN A 334 -22.31 -19.73 -5.01
N ARG A 335 -22.25 -20.59 -6.02
CA ARG A 335 -22.02 -22.03 -5.91
C ARG A 335 -20.74 -22.45 -6.66
N LEU A 336 -19.74 -21.57 -6.72
CA LEU A 336 -18.48 -21.85 -7.40
C LEU A 336 -17.68 -22.89 -6.62
N GLU A 337 -17.04 -23.83 -7.30
CA GLU A 337 -16.35 -24.99 -6.72
C GLU A 337 -14.90 -25.10 -7.22
N GLY A 338 -14.11 -25.97 -6.58
CA GLY A 338 -12.71 -26.18 -6.91
C GLY A 338 -11.77 -25.10 -6.37
N HIS A 339 -10.55 -25.07 -6.91
CA HIS A 339 -9.45 -24.21 -6.45
C HIS A 339 -9.56 -22.77 -6.98
N ILE A 340 -8.94 -21.83 -6.26
CA ILE A 340 -8.66 -20.50 -6.82
C ILE A 340 -7.53 -20.65 -7.87
N PRO A 341 -7.71 -20.21 -9.12
CA PRO A 341 -6.70 -20.36 -10.16
C PRO A 341 -5.46 -19.52 -9.84
N LEU A 342 -4.25 -20.11 -9.98
CA LEU A 342 -2.97 -19.41 -9.79
C LEU A 342 -2.81 -18.19 -10.71
N ASP A 343 -3.47 -18.20 -11.87
CA ASP A 343 -3.49 -17.06 -12.79
C ASP A 343 -4.08 -15.78 -12.18
N LEU A 344 -4.87 -15.88 -11.09
CA LEU A 344 -5.36 -14.73 -10.35
C LEU A 344 -4.20 -13.89 -9.77
N CYS A 345 -3.07 -14.54 -9.43
CA CYS A 345 -1.85 -13.87 -8.96
C CYS A 345 -1.21 -12.99 -10.04
N GLN A 346 -1.58 -13.14 -11.30
CA GLN A 346 -1.05 -12.30 -12.38
C GLN A 346 -1.80 -10.96 -12.53
N ILE A 347 -2.84 -10.71 -11.72
CA ILE A 347 -3.58 -9.46 -11.67
C ILE A 347 -2.90 -8.53 -10.67
N THR A 348 -2.06 -7.63 -11.15
CA THR A 348 -1.18 -6.80 -10.31
C THR A 348 -1.87 -5.61 -9.63
N ASN A 349 -3.12 -5.32 -10.01
CA ASN A 349 -3.87 -4.14 -9.53
C ASN A 349 -5.10 -4.52 -8.70
N LEU A 350 -5.29 -5.81 -8.38
CA LEU A 350 -6.45 -6.26 -7.62
C LEU A 350 -6.38 -5.61 -6.23
N GLY A 351 -7.49 -5.02 -5.80
CA GLY A 351 -7.65 -4.25 -4.56
C GLY A 351 -8.71 -4.87 -3.64
N ASP A 352 -9.84 -5.27 -4.23
CA ASP A 352 -10.99 -5.84 -3.51
C ASP A 352 -11.26 -7.25 -4.05
N LEU A 353 -11.10 -8.30 -3.23
CA LEU A 353 -11.39 -9.69 -3.60
C LEU A 353 -12.35 -10.35 -2.62
N HIS A 354 -13.59 -10.61 -3.07
CA HIS A 354 -14.62 -11.24 -2.24
C HIS A 354 -15.04 -12.58 -2.86
N LEU A 355 -14.64 -13.68 -2.24
CA LEU A 355 -14.94 -15.05 -2.72
C LEU A 355 -15.78 -15.87 -1.74
N GLY A 356 -16.10 -15.35 -0.55
CA GLY A 356 -16.84 -16.07 0.50
C GLY A 356 -18.20 -16.59 0.06
N ASP A 357 -18.83 -17.46 0.86
CA ASP A 357 -20.13 -18.05 0.56
C ASP A 357 -20.18 -18.72 -0.84
N ASN A 358 -19.19 -19.57 -1.13
CA ASN A 358 -19.08 -20.44 -2.32
C ASN A 358 -18.75 -21.89 -1.87
N MET A 359 -18.59 -22.82 -2.81
CA MET A 359 -18.18 -24.23 -2.58
C MET A 359 -16.72 -24.51 -2.96
N LEU A 360 -15.84 -23.49 -2.94
CA LEU A 360 -14.43 -23.62 -3.33
C LEU A 360 -13.69 -24.60 -2.39
N THR A 361 -12.92 -25.51 -2.96
CA THR A 361 -12.15 -26.55 -2.25
C THR A 361 -10.64 -26.32 -2.36
N ASP A 362 -9.86 -26.92 -1.47
CA ASP A 362 -8.39 -26.93 -1.49
C ASP A 362 -7.72 -25.53 -1.42
N LEU A 363 -8.22 -24.65 -0.56
CA LEU A 363 -7.38 -23.57 -0.04
C LEU A 363 -6.50 -24.14 1.08
N VAL A 364 -5.31 -24.65 0.76
CA VAL A 364 -4.27 -24.88 1.80
C VAL A 364 -3.56 -23.56 2.11
N THR A 365 -3.34 -22.72 1.10
CA THR A 365 -2.56 -21.48 1.21
C THR A 365 -3.21 -20.34 0.41
N LEU A 366 -3.50 -19.22 1.05
CA LEU A 366 -3.93 -17.95 0.43
C LEU A 366 -2.89 -16.86 0.74
N ILE A 367 -2.08 -16.50 -0.25
CA ILE A 367 -1.07 -15.46 -0.14
C ILE A 367 -1.47 -14.29 -1.03
N LEU A 368 -1.86 -13.19 -0.39
CA LEU A 368 -2.28 -11.92 -0.98
C LEU A 368 -1.28 -10.81 -0.58
N SER A 369 -0.01 -11.15 -0.36
CA SER A 369 0.99 -10.20 0.10
C SER A 369 1.49 -9.28 -1.02
N SER A 370 1.84 -8.03 -0.68
CA SER A 370 2.53 -7.06 -1.58
C SER A 370 1.71 -6.52 -2.76
N ASN A 371 0.42 -6.24 -2.57
CA ASN A 371 -0.49 -5.80 -3.65
C ASN A 371 -1.09 -4.39 -3.45
N TYR A 372 -0.60 -3.59 -2.50
CA TYR A 372 -1.15 -2.27 -2.16
C TYR A 372 -2.64 -2.30 -1.73
N PHE A 373 -3.15 -3.43 -1.23
CA PHE A 373 -4.53 -3.54 -0.76
C PHE A 373 -4.82 -2.51 0.33
N SER A 374 -5.88 -1.70 0.22
CA SER A 374 -6.19 -0.63 1.19
C SER A 374 -7.62 -0.74 1.69
N GLY A 375 -7.96 -0.03 2.78
CA GLY A 375 -9.29 -0.09 3.40
C GLY A 375 -9.37 -1.14 4.52
N GLN A 376 -10.57 -1.40 5.02
CA GLN A 376 -10.75 -2.26 6.18
C GLN A 376 -10.69 -3.74 5.84
N LEU A 377 -10.02 -4.53 6.68
CA LEU A 377 -10.12 -5.98 6.63
C LEU A 377 -11.59 -6.37 6.89
N LEU A 378 -12.25 -7.00 5.92
CA LEU A 378 -13.69 -7.25 6.00
C LEU A 378 -14.03 -8.36 7.00
N SER A 379 -15.14 -8.18 7.71
CA SER A 379 -15.71 -9.20 8.61
C SER A 379 -16.07 -10.52 7.90
N GLY A 380 -16.22 -10.50 6.57
CA GLY A 380 -16.46 -11.70 5.76
C GLY A 380 -15.28 -12.66 5.66
N ILE A 381 -14.07 -12.31 6.12
CA ILE A 381 -12.92 -13.23 6.08
C ILE A 381 -13.16 -14.49 6.94
N GLY A 382 -13.97 -14.36 7.99
CA GLY A 382 -14.43 -15.49 8.80
C GLY A 382 -15.40 -16.43 8.09
N SER A 383 -15.99 -16.04 6.96
CA SER A 383 -16.82 -16.93 6.13
C SER A 383 -15.99 -18.00 5.40
N LEU A 384 -14.65 -17.86 5.35
CA LEU A 384 -13.74 -18.95 4.98
C LEU A 384 -13.84 -20.14 5.96
N ALA A 385 -14.44 -19.95 7.14
CA ALA A 385 -14.79 -21.02 8.07
C ALA A 385 -15.93 -21.93 7.60
N ALA A 386 -16.77 -21.50 6.65
CA ALA A 386 -17.85 -22.33 6.10
C ALA A 386 -17.33 -23.55 5.33
N ILE A 387 -16.02 -23.63 5.10
CA ILE A 387 -15.26 -24.79 4.62
C ILE A 387 -15.27 -25.95 5.67
N ASN A 388 -15.71 -25.71 6.92
CA ASN A 388 -15.61 -26.64 8.05
C ASN A 388 -16.95 -27.32 8.46
N GLN A 389 -17.62 -28.02 7.55
CA GLN A 389 -18.58 -29.06 7.96
C GLN A 389 -18.15 -30.45 7.49
N VAL A 390 -17.03 -30.95 8.02
CA VAL A 390 -16.84 -32.41 8.19
C VAL A 390 -16.04 -32.66 9.48
N ASP A 391 -16.65 -33.42 10.37
CA ASP A 391 -16.19 -34.12 11.58
C ASP A 391 -14.78 -33.84 12.16
N LEU A 392 -14.74 -33.37 13.42
CA LEU A 392 -13.54 -33.08 14.22
C LEU A 392 -12.86 -34.34 14.83
N SER A 393 -13.11 -35.53 14.28
CA SER A 393 -12.66 -36.81 14.85
C SER A 393 -11.59 -37.54 14.03
N ILE A 394 -11.13 -36.98 12.91
CA ILE A 394 -10.10 -37.61 12.06
C ILE A 394 -8.92 -36.65 11.90
N GLU A 395 -7.74 -37.06 12.37
CA GLU A 395 -6.45 -36.45 12.00
C GLU A 395 -6.34 -36.46 10.47
N GLY A 396 -6.51 -35.30 9.82
CA GLY A 396 -6.33 -35.16 8.38
C GLY A 396 -7.29 -34.26 7.60
N CYS A 397 -8.26 -33.58 8.22
CA CYS A 397 -9.16 -32.67 7.50
C CYS A 397 -8.51 -31.29 7.21
N ARG A 398 -8.25 -31.01 5.92
CA ARG A 398 -7.48 -29.86 5.39
C ARG A 398 -8.39 -28.67 5.03
N GLY A 399 -8.43 -27.66 5.89
CA GLY A 399 -8.97 -26.32 5.61
C GLY A 399 -7.85 -25.30 5.31
N LEU A 400 -8.18 -24.00 5.26
CA LEU A 400 -7.18 -22.92 5.10
C LEU A 400 -6.11 -23.01 6.17
N GLU A 401 -4.91 -23.42 5.76
CA GLU A 401 -3.76 -23.63 6.62
C GLU A 401 -2.89 -22.37 6.70
N THR A 402 -2.65 -21.68 5.58
CA THR A 402 -1.84 -20.45 5.55
C THR A 402 -2.62 -19.28 4.97
N LEU A 403 -2.70 -18.16 5.70
CA LEU A 403 -3.24 -16.88 5.24
C LEU A 403 -2.17 -15.79 5.38
N SER A 404 -1.74 -15.18 4.28
CA SER A 404 -0.87 -14.00 4.30
C SER A 404 -1.51 -12.82 3.58
N LEU A 405 -1.73 -11.73 4.31
CA LEU A 405 -2.16 -10.42 3.84
C LEU A 405 -1.04 -9.38 3.99
N ALA A 406 0.21 -9.83 4.13
CA ALA A 406 1.32 -8.98 4.51
C ALA A 406 1.71 -7.93 3.45
N ASN A 407 2.31 -6.81 3.86
CA ASN A 407 2.81 -5.75 2.96
C ASN A 407 1.70 -5.12 2.10
N ASN A 408 0.66 -4.64 2.78
CA ASN A 408 -0.44 -3.93 2.15
C ASN A 408 -0.73 -2.63 2.95
N GLU A 409 -1.84 -1.97 2.63
CA GLU A 409 -2.29 -0.70 3.19
C GLU A 409 -3.61 -0.88 3.99
N PHE A 410 -3.93 -2.10 4.45
CA PHE A 410 -5.18 -2.39 5.17
C PHE A 410 -5.24 -1.62 6.50
N GLU A 411 -6.36 -0.95 6.78
CA GLU A 411 -6.58 -0.12 7.97
C GLU A 411 -7.75 -0.63 8.83
N GLY A 412 -7.97 -0.07 10.02
CA GLY A 412 -9.02 -0.52 10.94
C GLY A 412 -8.67 -1.82 11.66
N SER A 413 -9.62 -2.40 12.40
CA SER A 413 -9.33 -3.53 13.30
C SER A 413 -9.26 -4.88 12.62
N ILE A 414 -8.50 -5.80 13.21
CA ILE A 414 -8.53 -7.22 12.84
C ILE A 414 -9.96 -7.71 13.13
N PRO A 415 -10.66 -8.34 12.18
CA PRO A 415 -12.03 -8.77 12.39
C PRO A 415 -12.08 -9.97 13.33
N GLY A 416 -12.94 -9.92 14.35
CA GLY A 416 -13.13 -11.05 15.26
C GLY A 416 -13.60 -12.34 14.55
N SER A 417 -14.25 -12.22 13.40
CA SER A 417 -14.68 -13.36 12.59
C SER A 417 -13.51 -14.21 12.06
N LEU A 418 -12.29 -13.68 12.00
CA LEU A 418 -11.08 -14.44 11.61
C LEU A 418 -10.83 -15.65 12.51
N GLY A 419 -11.28 -15.60 13.77
CA GLY A 419 -11.25 -16.71 14.71
C GLY A 419 -12.09 -17.92 14.29
N ASN A 420 -12.97 -17.78 13.30
CA ASN A 420 -13.78 -18.90 12.81
C ASN A 420 -12.98 -19.86 11.90
N VAL A 421 -11.81 -19.45 11.39
CA VAL A 421 -11.00 -20.23 10.42
C VAL A 421 -10.14 -21.28 11.15
N ARG A 422 -10.78 -22.22 11.84
CA ARG A 422 -10.15 -23.10 12.84
C ARG A 422 -8.99 -23.97 12.32
N GLY A 423 -8.86 -24.20 11.02
CA GLY A 423 -7.78 -24.98 10.38
C GLY A 423 -6.47 -24.21 10.14
N LEU A 424 -6.41 -22.92 10.48
CA LEU A 424 -5.27 -22.06 10.17
C LEU A 424 -4.03 -22.41 11.02
N SER A 425 -2.93 -22.75 10.34
CA SER A 425 -1.60 -22.99 10.93
C SER A 425 -0.65 -21.80 10.78
N LYS A 426 -0.82 -20.96 9.76
CA LYS A 426 -0.02 -19.75 9.55
C LYS A 426 -0.89 -18.54 9.22
N LEU A 427 -0.74 -17.46 9.97
CA LEU A 427 -1.43 -16.19 9.75
C LEU A 427 -0.43 -15.04 9.72
N ASP A 428 -0.30 -14.36 8.58
CA ASP A 428 0.55 -13.19 8.41
C ASP A 428 -0.27 -11.97 7.98
N LEU A 429 -0.43 -11.00 8.88
CA LEU A 429 -1.06 -9.70 8.64
C LEU A 429 -0.03 -8.56 8.68
N SER A 430 1.26 -8.87 8.61
CA SER A 430 2.32 -7.90 8.86
C SER A 430 2.39 -6.76 7.84
N ASN A 431 2.98 -5.62 8.19
CA ASN A 431 3.18 -4.48 7.29
C ASN A 431 1.87 -3.99 6.66
N ASN A 432 0.97 -3.51 7.52
CA ASN A 432 -0.32 -2.90 7.18
C ASN A 432 -0.58 -1.65 8.07
N LYS A 433 -1.78 -1.08 8.00
CA LYS A 433 -2.25 0.04 8.85
C LYS A 433 -3.30 -0.40 9.89
N LEU A 434 -3.38 -1.70 10.22
CA LEU A 434 -4.43 -2.24 11.10
C LEU A 434 -4.31 -1.68 12.52
N SER A 435 -5.42 -1.31 13.15
CA SER A 435 -5.47 -0.65 14.47
C SER A 435 -6.41 -1.35 15.46
N GLY A 436 -6.46 -0.90 16.72
CA GLY A 436 -7.26 -1.58 17.76
C GLY A 436 -6.63 -2.88 18.25
N SER A 437 -7.38 -3.66 19.04
CA SER A 437 -6.85 -4.86 19.71
C SER A 437 -6.88 -6.12 18.86
N ILE A 438 -5.99 -7.05 19.21
CA ILE A 438 -6.01 -8.42 18.69
C ILE A 438 -7.29 -9.10 19.22
N PRO A 439 -8.23 -9.54 18.36
CA PRO A 439 -9.50 -10.09 18.81
C PRO A 439 -9.32 -11.38 19.60
N LYS A 440 -9.98 -11.49 20.77
CA LYS A 440 -9.99 -12.72 21.60
C LYS A 440 -10.48 -13.95 20.83
N SER A 441 -11.32 -13.76 19.83
CA SER A 441 -11.80 -14.88 19.00
C SER A 441 -10.69 -15.62 18.24
N LEU A 442 -9.50 -15.03 18.04
CA LEU A 442 -8.35 -15.73 17.46
C LEU A 442 -7.84 -16.90 18.32
N GLU A 443 -8.23 -16.96 19.60
CA GLU A 443 -7.98 -18.11 20.48
C GLU A 443 -8.62 -19.40 19.95
N ASN A 444 -9.60 -19.30 19.06
CA ASN A 444 -10.25 -20.45 18.44
C ASN A 444 -9.37 -21.15 17.37
N LEU A 445 -8.25 -20.56 16.97
CA LEU A 445 -7.33 -21.09 15.95
C LEU A 445 -6.33 -22.11 16.53
N ARG A 446 -6.83 -23.28 16.96
CA ARG A 446 -6.06 -24.28 17.73
C ARG A 446 -4.87 -24.90 17.02
N PHE A 447 -4.79 -24.79 15.70
CA PHE A 447 -3.68 -25.32 14.89
C PHE A 447 -2.65 -24.25 14.51
N LEU A 448 -2.79 -23.01 15.00
CA LEU A 448 -1.91 -21.90 14.64
C LEU A 448 -0.49 -22.14 15.18
N VAL A 449 0.48 -22.22 14.28
CA VAL A 449 1.92 -22.41 14.56
C VAL A 449 2.72 -21.16 14.18
N TYR A 450 2.19 -20.32 13.30
CA TYR A 450 2.82 -19.06 12.89
C TYR A 450 1.78 -17.94 12.94
N PHE A 451 2.08 -16.88 13.67
CA PHE A 451 1.24 -15.69 13.76
C PHE A 451 2.10 -14.44 13.69
N ASN A 452 1.90 -13.62 12.66
CA ASN A 452 2.67 -12.41 12.44
C ASN A 452 1.72 -11.24 12.16
N VAL A 453 1.60 -10.30 13.09
CA VAL A 453 0.81 -9.07 12.90
C VAL A 453 1.68 -7.83 13.03
N SER A 454 2.98 -7.98 12.79
CA SER A 454 4.00 -6.95 12.99
C SER A 454 3.81 -5.76 12.05
N TYR A 455 4.39 -4.61 12.39
CA TYR A 455 4.33 -3.38 11.56
C TYR A 455 2.89 -2.94 11.21
N ASN A 456 2.00 -3.00 12.20
CA ASN A 456 0.65 -2.44 12.16
C ASN A 456 0.53 -1.26 13.15
N ARG A 457 -0.68 -0.83 13.50
CA ARG A 457 -1.05 0.19 14.50
C ARG A 457 -1.91 -0.39 15.64
N LEU A 458 -1.72 -1.67 15.96
CA LEU A 458 -2.52 -2.40 16.95
C LEU A 458 -2.20 -1.93 18.38
N GLU A 459 -3.20 -1.93 19.25
CA GLU A 459 -3.15 -1.44 20.64
C GLU A 459 -3.98 -2.34 21.59
N GLY A 460 -3.77 -2.24 22.90
CA GLY A 460 -4.52 -3.03 23.89
C GLY A 460 -3.81 -4.32 24.33
N GLU A 461 -4.53 -5.16 25.09
CA GLU A 461 -3.96 -6.36 25.69
C GLU A 461 -3.72 -7.47 24.66
N ILE A 462 -2.57 -8.15 24.81
CA ILE A 462 -2.29 -9.43 24.15
C ILE A 462 -3.24 -10.47 24.77
N PRO A 463 -4.01 -11.24 24.00
CA PRO A 463 -4.84 -12.33 24.54
C PRO A 463 -3.99 -13.30 25.37
N THR A 464 -4.31 -13.45 26.66
CA THR A 464 -3.41 -14.02 27.70
C THR A 464 -3.47 -15.54 27.83
N THR A 465 -3.91 -16.27 26.80
CA THR A 465 -4.05 -17.73 26.85
C THR A 465 -2.80 -18.47 26.34
N ASP A 466 -2.58 -19.69 26.84
CA ASP A 466 -1.41 -20.57 26.56
C ASP A 466 -1.13 -20.81 25.07
N LEU A 467 -2.13 -20.65 24.20
CA LEU A 467 -2.01 -20.85 22.75
C LEU A 467 -1.32 -19.68 22.03
N LEU A 468 -1.70 -18.44 22.38
CA LEU A 468 -1.24 -17.24 21.68
C LEU A 468 0.01 -16.63 22.33
N LEU A 469 0.23 -16.84 23.63
CA LEU A 469 1.38 -16.30 24.36
C LEU A 469 2.75 -16.70 23.74
N PRO A 470 3.01 -17.97 23.37
CA PRO A 470 4.28 -18.39 22.73
C PRO A 470 4.45 -17.84 21.31
N LEU A 471 3.35 -17.74 20.55
CA LEU A 471 3.34 -17.21 19.18
C LEU A 471 3.52 -15.68 19.15
N LEU A 472 2.99 -15.00 20.16
CA LEU A 472 3.08 -13.56 20.37
C LEU A 472 4.33 -13.14 21.14
N LEU A 473 5.12 -14.06 21.71
CA LEU A 473 6.45 -13.76 22.27
C LEU A 473 7.42 -13.26 21.18
N ASN A 474 7.31 -13.77 19.94
CA ASN A 474 7.96 -13.17 18.76
C ASN A 474 7.43 -11.76 18.42
N HIS A 475 6.17 -11.47 18.76
CA HIS A 475 5.54 -10.16 18.55
C HIS A 475 5.90 -9.16 19.66
N LEU A 476 6.00 -9.61 20.92
CA LEU A 476 6.57 -8.85 22.04
C LEU A 476 8.03 -8.49 21.76
N PHE A 477 8.79 -9.38 21.12
CA PHE A 477 10.14 -9.10 20.64
C PHE A 477 10.17 -7.94 19.63
N GLN A 478 9.22 -7.89 18.69
CA GLN A 478 9.09 -6.82 17.69
C GLN A 478 8.40 -5.54 18.22
N ILE A 479 7.52 -5.63 19.22
CA ILE A 479 6.97 -4.48 19.95
C ILE A 479 8.06 -3.86 20.82
N LEU A 480 8.91 -4.66 21.49
CA LEU A 480 10.12 -4.15 22.15
C LEU A 480 11.09 -3.56 21.12
N LEU A 481 11.28 -4.20 19.96
CA LEU A 481 12.03 -3.62 18.84
C LEU A 481 11.45 -2.27 18.41
N TYR A 482 10.12 -2.13 18.32
CA TYR A 482 9.42 -0.90 17.94
C TYR A 482 9.49 0.19 19.01
N VAL A 483 9.43 -0.18 20.31
CA VAL A 483 9.62 0.73 21.44
C VAL A 483 11.09 1.19 21.53
N VAL A 484 12.05 0.33 21.20
CA VAL A 484 13.49 0.65 21.15
C VAL A 484 13.87 1.41 19.87
N LEU A 485 13.11 1.25 18.80
CA LEU A 485 13.30 1.89 17.49
C LEU A 485 12.30 3.02 17.22
N GLN A 486 11.90 3.81 18.23
CA GLN A 486 10.98 4.95 18.08
C GLN A 486 11.44 6.00 17.02
N ASP A 487 12.69 5.94 16.56
CA ASP A 487 13.25 6.79 15.48
C ASP A 487 13.48 6.05 14.14
N SER A 488 13.12 4.77 14.01
CA SER A 488 13.41 4.00 12.78
C SER A 488 12.42 4.28 11.66
N ARG A 489 12.97 4.59 10.48
CA ARG A 489 12.21 4.85 9.26
C ARG A 489 11.61 3.53 8.73
N ARG A 490 10.31 3.52 8.44
CA ARG A 490 9.64 2.39 7.76
C ARG A 490 10.11 2.33 6.31
N ILE A 491 10.82 1.27 5.92
CA ILE A 491 11.37 1.08 4.57
C ILE A 491 10.71 -0.13 3.92
N SER A 492 10.00 0.10 2.82
CA SER A 492 9.25 -0.95 2.12
C SER A 492 10.15 -1.79 1.21
N HIS A 493 9.75 -3.05 0.92
CA HIS A 493 10.47 -3.89 -0.05
C HIS A 493 10.59 -3.21 -1.42
N ARG A 494 9.57 -2.46 -1.84
CA ARG A 494 9.62 -1.70 -3.10
C ARG A 494 10.67 -0.59 -3.09
N GLU A 495 10.77 0.14 -1.99
CA GLU A 495 11.79 1.18 -1.84
C GLU A 495 13.19 0.57 -1.98
N LEU A 496 13.42 -0.60 -1.38
CA LEU A 496 14.66 -1.35 -1.55
C LEU A 496 14.85 -1.81 -3.00
N LEU A 497 13.81 -2.36 -3.63
CA LEU A 497 13.86 -2.82 -5.02
C LEU A 497 14.23 -1.67 -5.97
N GLN A 498 13.62 -0.50 -5.82
CA GLN A 498 13.93 0.67 -6.64
C GLN A 498 15.32 1.23 -6.30
N GLY A 499 15.62 1.42 -5.02
CA GLY A 499 16.88 2.00 -4.54
C GLY A 499 18.10 1.16 -4.90
N THR A 500 17.96 -0.16 -5.00
CA THR A 500 19.03 -1.11 -5.37
C THR A 500 19.02 -1.48 -6.86
N LYS A 501 18.11 -0.91 -7.68
CA LYS A 501 17.90 -1.28 -9.09
C LYS A 501 17.63 -2.77 -9.27
N SER A 502 16.64 -3.27 -8.53
CA SER A 502 16.24 -4.67 -8.45
C SER A 502 17.37 -5.59 -7.99
N PHE A 503 18.09 -5.18 -6.94
CA PHE A 503 19.25 -5.91 -6.41
C PHE A 503 20.27 -6.25 -7.50
N SER A 504 20.54 -5.28 -8.39
CA SER A 504 21.48 -5.44 -9.51
C SER A 504 22.89 -5.76 -9.00
N GLU A 505 23.59 -6.65 -9.71
CA GLU A 505 25.01 -6.96 -9.50
C GLU A 505 25.90 -5.70 -9.54
N THR A 506 25.50 -4.67 -10.29
CA THR A 506 26.23 -3.38 -10.32
C THR A 506 26.24 -2.64 -8.98
N ASN A 507 25.29 -2.96 -8.11
CA ASN A 507 25.17 -2.40 -6.77
C ASN A 507 25.63 -3.38 -5.68
N LEU A 508 26.10 -4.58 -6.04
CA LEU A 508 26.58 -5.56 -5.07
C LEU A 508 27.87 -5.05 -4.42
N LEU A 509 27.86 -4.93 -3.09
CA LEU A 509 29.00 -4.56 -2.28
C LEU A 509 29.79 -5.78 -1.79
N GLY A 510 29.10 -6.91 -1.57
CA GLY A 510 29.73 -8.16 -1.15
C GLY A 510 28.73 -9.29 -0.94
N ARG A 511 29.22 -10.53 -0.89
CA ARG A 511 28.43 -11.73 -0.57
C ARG A 511 28.99 -12.37 0.69
N GLY A 512 28.12 -12.58 1.67
CA GLY A 512 28.41 -13.36 2.88
C GLY A 512 27.85 -14.78 2.76
N SER A 513 28.04 -15.59 3.80
CA SER A 513 27.60 -16.99 3.83
C SER A 513 26.09 -17.17 3.69
N PHE A 514 25.31 -16.24 4.24
CA PHE A 514 23.84 -16.31 4.27
C PHE A 514 23.14 -15.16 3.53
N CYS A 515 23.90 -14.21 3.00
CA CYS A 515 23.35 -12.93 2.53
C CYS A 515 24.16 -12.30 1.40
N SER A 516 23.55 -11.36 0.70
CA SER A 516 24.21 -10.44 -0.24
C SER A 516 23.96 -9.01 0.21
N VAL A 517 25.00 -8.18 0.16
CA VAL A 517 24.93 -6.76 0.58
C VAL A 517 24.94 -5.89 -0.66
N PHE A 518 23.94 -5.04 -0.81
CA PHE A 518 23.80 -4.12 -1.94
C PHE A 518 23.86 -2.66 -1.48
N LYS A 519 24.40 -1.79 -2.31
CA LYS A 519 24.22 -0.35 -2.17
C LYS A 519 22.80 0.01 -2.62
N GLY A 520 22.08 0.76 -1.79
CA GLY A 520 20.78 1.31 -2.13
C GLY A 520 20.73 2.81 -1.85
N THR A 521 19.84 3.51 -2.56
CA THR A 521 19.47 4.90 -2.24
C THR A 521 17.98 4.93 -1.93
N LEU A 522 17.62 5.31 -0.70
CA LEU A 522 16.23 5.42 -0.25
C LEU A 522 15.53 6.64 -0.88
N PHE A 523 14.20 6.76 -0.74
CA PHE A 523 13.42 7.82 -1.41
C PHE A 523 13.76 9.26 -0.99
N ASP A 524 14.31 9.44 0.21
CA ASP A 524 14.81 10.73 0.69
C ASP A 524 16.24 11.04 0.23
N GLY A 525 16.86 10.16 -0.56
CA GLY A 525 18.24 10.29 -1.04
C GLY A 525 19.30 9.67 -0.11
N LEU A 526 18.92 9.06 1.02
CA LEU A 526 19.89 8.44 1.93
C LEU A 526 20.53 7.20 1.30
N ASN A 527 21.86 7.17 1.23
CA ASN A 527 22.61 5.98 0.81
C ASN A 527 22.70 4.98 1.96
N VAL A 528 22.37 3.72 1.66
CA VAL A 528 22.29 2.63 2.62
C VAL A 528 22.97 1.37 2.09
N ALA A 529 23.41 0.51 3.01
CA ALA A 529 23.79 -0.86 2.72
C ALA A 529 22.61 -1.79 3.04
N VAL A 530 22.10 -2.48 2.03
CA VAL A 530 20.95 -3.39 2.12
C VAL A 530 21.47 -4.82 2.16
N LYS A 531 21.48 -5.44 3.34
CA LYS A 531 21.91 -6.82 3.56
C LYS A 531 20.70 -7.74 3.39
N VAL A 532 20.61 -8.42 2.25
CA VAL A 532 19.50 -9.32 1.86
C VAL A 532 19.86 -10.76 2.18
N PHE A 533 19.02 -11.46 2.92
CA PHE A 533 19.27 -12.84 3.36
C PHE A 533 18.68 -13.85 2.37
N ASN A 534 19.46 -14.88 2.05
CA ASN A 534 19.01 -15.97 1.20
C ASN A 534 18.29 -17.03 2.03
N LEU A 535 16.96 -16.92 2.09
CA LEU A 535 16.11 -17.81 2.90
C LEU A 535 16.10 -19.28 2.44
N GLN A 536 16.70 -19.60 1.29
CA GLN A 536 16.91 -20.98 0.84
C GLN A 536 18.05 -21.67 1.59
N LEU A 537 18.92 -20.92 2.25
CA LEU A 537 20.04 -21.46 3.03
C LEU A 537 19.62 -21.73 4.47
N GLU A 538 19.89 -22.94 4.94
CA GLU A 538 19.64 -23.34 6.31
C GLU A 538 20.44 -22.44 7.28
N GLY A 539 19.74 -21.85 8.25
CA GLY A 539 20.33 -20.90 9.22
C GLY A 539 20.29 -19.43 8.80
N ALA A 540 19.96 -19.07 7.55
CA ALA A 540 19.90 -17.67 7.12
C ALA A 540 18.83 -16.85 7.86
N ALA A 541 17.64 -17.43 8.09
CA ALA A 541 16.58 -16.79 8.86
C ALA A 541 17.02 -16.53 10.31
N LYS A 542 17.66 -17.53 10.95
CA LYS A 542 18.21 -17.41 12.31
C LYS A 542 19.30 -16.33 12.38
N SER A 543 20.15 -16.26 11.36
CA SER A 543 21.19 -15.23 11.24
C SER A 543 20.59 -13.82 11.16
N PHE A 544 19.53 -13.64 10.36
CA PHE A 544 18.78 -12.38 10.34
C PHE A 544 18.18 -12.05 11.70
N ASP A 545 17.54 -13.03 12.36
CA ASP A 545 16.85 -12.80 13.63
C ASP A 545 17.85 -12.38 14.72
N THR A 546 19.00 -13.06 14.83
CA THR A 546 20.09 -12.72 15.75
C THR A 546 20.71 -11.35 15.47
N GLU A 547 21.01 -11.05 14.20
CA GLU A 547 21.63 -9.78 13.85
C GLU A 547 20.67 -8.60 14.01
N SER A 548 19.39 -8.79 13.65
CA SER A 548 18.33 -7.79 13.87
C SER A 548 18.14 -7.51 15.36
N GLU A 549 18.14 -8.55 16.19
CA GLU A 549 18.05 -8.46 17.65
C GLU A 549 19.21 -7.64 18.21
N ILE A 550 20.45 -8.03 17.93
CA ILE A 550 21.62 -7.35 18.49
C ILE A 550 21.68 -5.90 18.01
N LEU A 551 21.60 -5.66 16.70
CA LEU A 551 21.74 -4.31 16.15
C LEU A 551 20.64 -3.34 16.61
N SER A 552 19.47 -3.86 16.99
CA SER A 552 18.41 -3.03 17.55
C SER A 552 18.67 -2.60 18.99
N THR A 553 19.45 -3.39 19.75
CA THR A 553 19.69 -3.16 21.18
C THR A 553 20.98 -2.39 21.44
N VAL A 554 22.00 -2.55 20.60
CA VAL A 554 23.32 -1.94 20.75
C VAL A 554 23.43 -0.63 19.99
N ARG A 555 23.99 0.42 20.61
CA ARG A 555 24.25 1.71 19.95
C ARG A 555 25.59 2.27 20.40
N HIS A 556 26.57 2.28 19.49
CA HIS A 556 27.89 2.81 19.75
C HIS A 556 28.51 3.40 18.48
N LYS A 557 29.36 4.42 18.62
CA LYS A 557 29.98 5.16 17.50
C LYS A 557 30.89 4.31 16.61
N ASN A 558 31.37 3.18 17.14
CA ASN A 558 32.24 2.22 16.43
C ASN A 558 31.50 0.91 16.08
N LEU A 559 30.16 0.92 16.06
CA LEU A 559 29.34 -0.18 15.57
C LEU A 559 28.53 0.27 14.36
N VAL A 560 28.35 -0.62 13.40
CA VAL A 560 27.52 -0.33 12.22
C VAL A 560 26.08 -0.05 12.66
N ARG A 561 25.59 1.14 12.34
CA ARG A 561 24.25 1.58 12.73
C ARG A 561 23.18 0.93 11.84
N ILE A 562 22.19 0.29 12.48
CA ILE A 562 20.95 -0.12 11.82
C ILE A 562 20.04 1.10 11.58
N ILE A 563 19.50 1.20 10.37
CA ILE A 563 18.50 2.21 9.96
C ILE A 563 17.10 1.61 10.06
N GLY A 564 16.96 0.35 9.69
CA GLY A 564 15.71 -0.39 9.77
C GLY A 564 15.84 -1.81 9.24
N CYS A 565 14.72 -2.51 9.12
CA CYS A 565 14.64 -3.84 8.52
C CYS A 565 13.41 -3.94 7.62
N CYS A 566 13.46 -4.85 6.66
CA CYS A 566 12.32 -5.21 5.80
C CYS A 566 12.18 -6.74 5.82
N SER A 567 11.01 -7.25 6.24
CA SER A 567 10.81 -8.67 6.49
C SER A 567 9.39 -9.11 6.10
N ASN A 568 9.29 -10.23 5.39
CA ASN A 568 8.07 -10.99 5.09
C ASN A 568 8.41 -12.50 4.98
N LEU A 569 7.42 -13.34 4.65
CA LEU A 569 7.59 -14.80 4.55
C LEU A 569 8.69 -15.26 3.57
N GLU A 570 8.93 -14.51 2.49
CA GLU A 570 9.86 -14.89 1.41
C GLU A 570 11.09 -13.98 1.32
N PHE A 571 11.13 -12.89 2.07
CA PHE A 571 12.18 -11.88 1.98
C PHE A 571 12.55 -11.32 3.34
N LYS A 572 13.85 -11.30 3.65
CA LYS A 572 14.41 -10.66 4.85
C LYS A 572 15.60 -9.79 4.47
N ALA A 573 15.62 -8.53 4.89
CA ALA A 573 16.74 -7.62 4.70
C ALA A 573 16.95 -6.66 5.87
N LEU A 574 18.21 -6.39 6.18
CA LEU A 574 18.63 -5.33 7.10
C LEU A 574 19.10 -4.11 6.31
N ILE A 575 18.70 -2.92 6.76
CA ILE A 575 19.11 -1.65 6.19
C ILE A 575 20.10 -1.02 7.16
N LEU A 576 21.36 -0.92 6.74
CA LEU A 576 22.48 -0.43 7.53
C LEU A 576 23.02 0.88 6.96
N ALA A 577 23.68 1.67 7.79
CA ALA A 577 24.43 2.83 7.34
C ALA A 577 25.47 2.42 6.28
N TYR A 578 25.49 3.13 5.15
CA TYR A 578 26.45 2.87 4.09
C TYR A 578 27.84 3.37 4.49
N MET A 579 28.86 2.53 4.32
CA MET A 579 30.25 2.82 4.64
C MET A 579 31.04 3.02 3.35
N PRO A 580 31.32 4.27 2.93
CA PRO A 580 31.84 4.56 1.60
C PRO A 580 33.27 4.07 1.36
N ASN A 581 34.08 3.95 2.41
CA ASN A 581 35.46 3.47 2.31
C ASN A 581 35.58 1.94 2.34
N GLY A 582 34.46 1.21 2.50
CA GLY A 582 34.42 -0.25 2.44
C GLY A 582 35.00 -0.93 3.69
N SER A 583 35.43 -2.19 3.54
CA SER A 583 36.00 -2.98 4.64
C SER A 583 37.51 -2.73 4.82
N LEU A 584 38.02 -2.98 6.02
CA LEU A 584 39.45 -2.94 6.31
C LEU A 584 40.22 -3.99 5.49
N GLU A 585 39.64 -5.15 5.22
CA GLU A 585 40.23 -6.17 4.33
C GLU A 585 40.58 -5.58 2.95
N LYS A 586 39.70 -4.74 2.38
CA LYS A 586 39.97 -4.07 1.10
C LYS A 586 41.23 -3.21 1.17
N TRP A 587 41.39 -2.44 2.24
CA TRP A 587 42.54 -1.55 2.45
C TRP A 587 43.84 -2.29 2.73
N LEU A 588 43.76 -3.49 3.32
CA LEU A 588 44.92 -4.32 3.57
C LEU A 588 45.38 -5.08 2.32
N TYR A 589 44.50 -5.49 1.41
CA TYR A 589 44.89 -6.43 0.34
C TYR A 589 44.78 -5.90 -1.08
N SER A 590 44.21 -4.72 -1.31
CA SER A 590 44.19 -4.12 -2.64
C SER A 590 45.48 -3.33 -2.92
N ASP A 591 46.02 -3.44 -4.13
CA ASP A 591 47.35 -2.90 -4.49
C ASP A 591 47.45 -1.37 -4.42
N ASN A 592 46.31 -0.66 -4.46
CA ASN A 592 46.25 0.81 -4.51
C ASN A 592 46.07 1.48 -3.15
N TYR A 593 46.11 0.73 -2.03
CA TYR A 593 45.87 1.27 -0.70
C TYR A 593 47.04 0.99 0.24
N CYS A 594 47.42 2.01 1.01
CA CYS A 594 48.43 1.91 2.05
C CYS A 594 47.95 2.73 3.26
N LEU A 595 47.76 2.06 4.40
CA LEU A 595 47.46 2.73 5.68
C LEU A 595 48.76 3.02 6.41
N ASN A 596 48.97 4.25 6.86
CA ASN A 596 50.11 4.59 7.71
C ASN A 596 49.90 4.13 9.17
N VAL A 597 50.95 4.21 10.00
CA VAL A 597 50.90 3.76 11.41
C VAL A 597 49.81 4.47 12.21
N ILE A 598 49.60 5.77 11.99
CA ILE A 598 48.57 6.56 12.70
C ILE A 598 47.17 6.07 12.37
N GLN A 599 46.89 5.83 11.08
CA GLN A 599 45.60 5.32 10.62
C GLN A 599 45.34 3.91 11.16
N ARG A 600 46.33 3.01 11.10
CA ARG A 600 46.22 1.66 11.67
C ARG A 600 45.96 1.72 13.18
N LEU A 601 46.69 2.57 13.90
CA LEU A 601 46.51 2.77 15.34
C LEU A 601 45.12 3.31 15.69
N LYS A 602 44.58 4.24 14.89
CA LYS A 602 43.20 4.74 15.06
C LYS A 602 42.19 3.60 14.88
N ILE A 603 42.32 2.82 13.79
CA ILE A 603 41.41 1.72 13.45
C ILE A 603 41.39 0.64 14.53
N ILE A 604 42.55 0.21 15.04
CA ILE A 604 42.58 -0.81 16.11
C ILE A 604 41.94 -0.29 17.40
N ILE A 605 42.14 0.99 17.74
CA ILE A 605 41.50 1.60 18.92
C ILE A 605 39.98 1.63 18.75
N ASP A 606 39.48 2.02 17.57
CA ASP A 606 38.05 2.06 17.26
C ASP A 606 37.40 0.67 17.40
N VAL A 607 38.05 -0.38 16.87
CA VAL A 607 37.59 -1.77 17.02
C VAL A 607 37.64 -2.23 18.48
N ALA A 608 38.69 -1.87 19.23
CA ALA A 608 38.79 -2.22 20.64
C ALA A 608 37.68 -1.58 21.49
N LEU A 609 37.34 -0.32 21.22
CA LEU A 609 36.24 0.39 21.89
C LEU A 609 34.88 -0.24 21.59
N ALA A 610 34.66 -0.71 20.36
CA ALA A 610 33.46 -1.45 20.01
C ALA A 610 33.31 -2.75 20.83
N LEU A 611 34.38 -3.52 20.94
CA LEU A 611 34.39 -4.77 21.70
C LEU A 611 34.27 -4.55 23.22
N GLU A 612 34.95 -3.53 23.76
CA GLU A 612 34.79 -3.13 25.16
C GLU A 612 33.31 -2.83 25.47
N TYR A 613 32.64 -2.07 24.60
CA TYR A 613 31.23 -1.77 24.74
C TYR A 613 30.34 -3.01 24.65
N LEU A 614 30.59 -3.93 23.71
CA LEU A 614 29.80 -5.17 23.60
C LEU A 614 29.97 -6.09 24.82
N HIS A 615 31.18 -6.16 25.39
CA HIS A 615 31.49 -7.05 26.51
C HIS A 615 31.12 -6.47 27.88
N HIS A 616 31.15 -5.14 28.04
CA HIS A 616 31.02 -4.48 29.35
C HIS A 616 29.98 -3.35 29.40
N GLY A 617 29.40 -2.95 28.27
CA GLY A 617 28.46 -1.82 28.17
C GLY A 617 27.01 -2.16 28.50
N HIS A 618 26.67 -3.44 28.69
CA HIS A 618 25.33 -3.93 28.97
C HIS A 618 25.33 -4.88 30.18
N THR A 619 24.15 -5.10 30.77
CA THR A 619 23.95 -6.04 31.90
C THR A 619 24.42 -7.45 31.55
N PHE A 620 24.23 -7.86 30.29
CA PHE A 620 24.71 -9.13 29.76
C PHE A 620 25.63 -8.89 28.55
N PRO A 621 26.76 -9.61 28.46
CA PRO A 621 27.73 -9.42 27.38
C PRO A 621 27.19 -9.92 26.03
N VAL A 622 27.54 -9.21 24.97
CA VAL A 622 27.35 -9.63 23.58
C VAL A 622 28.68 -10.13 23.03
N VAL A 623 28.75 -11.40 22.63
CA VAL A 623 29.95 -11.99 22.03
C VAL A 623 29.80 -12.03 20.52
N HIS A 624 30.68 -11.34 19.79
CA HIS A 624 30.57 -11.16 18.34
C HIS A 624 30.82 -12.45 17.55
N CYS A 625 31.78 -13.26 18.00
CA CYS A 625 32.15 -14.57 17.45
C CYS A 625 32.79 -14.56 16.05
N ASP A 626 32.98 -13.40 15.41
CA ASP A 626 33.46 -13.30 14.02
C ASP A 626 34.27 -12.01 13.76
N ILE A 627 35.17 -11.67 14.66
CA ILE A 627 36.03 -10.49 14.51
C ILE A 627 37.14 -10.78 13.50
N LYS A 628 37.13 -10.04 12.39
CA LYS A 628 38.09 -10.14 11.26
C LYS A 628 38.05 -8.86 10.41
N PRO A 629 39.06 -8.58 9.56
CA PRO A 629 39.12 -7.32 8.81
C PRO A 629 37.97 -7.09 7.82
N SER A 630 37.32 -8.14 7.31
CA SER A 630 36.17 -7.98 6.41
C SER A 630 34.90 -7.49 7.12
N ASN A 631 34.81 -7.67 8.44
CA ASN A 631 33.71 -7.23 9.30
C ASN A 631 33.96 -5.86 9.96
N VAL A 632 35.12 -5.25 9.69
CA VAL A 632 35.45 -3.88 10.11
C VAL A 632 35.27 -2.95 8.92
N LEU A 633 34.25 -2.09 8.96
CA LEU A 633 33.94 -1.14 7.90
C LEU A 633 34.44 0.28 8.23
N LEU A 634 34.74 1.07 7.21
CA LEU A 634 35.28 2.42 7.35
C LEU A 634 34.29 3.47 6.81
N ASP A 635 33.96 4.45 7.64
CA ASP A 635 33.12 5.60 7.26
C ASP A 635 33.91 6.67 6.48
N GLU A 636 33.27 7.80 6.16
CA GLU A 636 33.86 8.92 5.42
C GLU A 636 35.13 9.48 6.06
N ASP A 637 35.25 9.42 7.40
CA ASP A 637 36.35 9.95 8.19
C ASP A 637 37.43 8.89 8.53
N MET A 638 37.38 7.72 7.87
CA MET A 638 38.25 6.57 8.17
C MET A 638 38.14 6.12 9.63
N THR A 639 36.97 6.29 10.25
CA THR A 639 36.66 5.75 11.57
C THR A 639 36.16 4.32 11.39
N ALA A 640 36.59 3.41 12.27
CA ALA A 640 36.22 2.01 12.14
C ALA A 640 34.90 1.68 12.84
N HIS A 641 34.08 0.89 12.16
CA HIS A 641 32.77 0.40 12.59
C HIS A 641 32.72 -1.12 12.47
N VAL A 642 32.54 -1.82 13.59
CA VAL A 642 32.38 -3.27 13.61
C VAL A 642 30.94 -3.63 13.23
N GLY A 643 30.77 -4.58 12.31
CA GLY A 643 29.47 -5.09 11.87
C GLY A 643 29.49 -6.59 11.63
N ASP A 644 28.38 -7.11 11.09
CA ASP A 644 28.11 -8.55 10.86
C ASP A 644 27.96 -9.38 12.14
N PHE A 645 26.82 -9.23 12.80
CA PHE A 645 26.47 -9.98 14.01
C PHE A 645 25.76 -11.31 13.72
N GLY A 646 25.85 -11.83 12.49
CA GLY A 646 25.06 -12.95 12.01
C GLY A 646 25.23 -14.27 12.78
N ILE A 647 26.32 -14.42 13.54
CA ILE A 647 26.58 -15.59 14.41
C ILE A 647 26.84 -15.24 15.87
N ALA A 648 26.65 -13.98 16.25
CA ALA A 648 26.90 -13.49 17.60
C ALA A 648 25.97 -14.15 18.64
N LYS A 649 26.33 -14.02 19.92
CA LYS A 649 25.61 -14.62 21.04
C LYS A 649 25.29 -13.58 22.11
N LEU A 650 24.04 -13.60 22.57
CA LEU A 650 23.56 -12.89 23.76
C LEU A 650 23.59 -13.87 24.93
N PHE A 651 24.08 -13.41 26.07
CA PHE A 651 24.21 -14.20 27.28
C PHE A 651 23.02 -13.93 28.21
N ASP A 652 22.56 -14.96 28.90
CA ASP A 652 21.50 -14.85 29.92
C ASP A 652 22.09 -14.72 31.34
N GLU A 653 21.21 -14.50 32.33
CA GLU A 653 21.60 -14.29 33.72
C GLU A 653 22.39 -15.49 34.31
N GLY A 654 23.67 -15.26 34.59
CA GLY A 654 24.58 -16.25 35.18
C GLY A 654 25.41 -17.06 34.17
N GLU A 655 25.22 -16.87 32.86
CA GLU A 655 26.04 -17.54 31.84
C GLU A 655 27.36 -16.80 31.61
N VAL A 656 28.46 -17.56 31.46
CA VAL A 656 29.81 -17.03 31.17
C VAL A 656 30.45 -17.75 29.98
N VAL A 657 29.85 -18.84 29.50
CA VAL A 657 30.25 -19.59 28.31
C VAL A 657 29.02 -20.22 27.67
N ILE A 658 28.91 -20.14 26.34
CA ILE A 658 27.86 -20.81 25.55
C ILE A 658 28.51 -21.89 24.68
N GLN A 659 27.89 -23.06 24.58
CA GLN A 659 28.32 -24.11 23.66
C GLN A 659 27.51 -24.06 22.36
N THR A 660 28.19 -24.03 21.21
CA THR A 660 27.54 -23.91 19.89
C THR A 660 28.12 -24.90 18.89
N LYS A 661 27.31 -25.24 17.87
CA LYS A 661 27.72 -26.01 16.68
C LYS A 661 28.08 -25.11 15.49
N THR A 662 27.94 -23.79 15.64
CA THR A 662 28.28 -22.82 14.59
C THR A 662 29.78 -22.83 14.33
N LEU A 663 30.18 -23.01 13.06
CA LEU A 663 31.59 -22.99 12.66
C LEU A 663 32.14 -21.56 12.72
N ALA A 664 33.33 -21.40 13.29
CA ALA A 664 34.07 -20.15 13.35
C ALA A 664 34.90 -19.91 12.08
N THR A 665 35.31 -18.67 11.82
CA THR A 665 36.21 -18.36 10.70
C THR A 665 37.62 -18.90 10.95
N ILE A 666 38.12 -19.72 10.03
CA ILE A 666 39.46 -20.32 10.09
C ILE A 666 40.53 -19.22 10.20
N GLY A 667 41.48 -19.41 11.11
CA GLY A 667 42.58 -18.47 11.37
C GLY A 667 42.30 -17.44 12.48
N TYR A 668 41.03 -17.10 12.74
CA TYR A 668 40.64 -16.11 13.76
C TYR A 668 40.03 -16.74 15.01
N ALA A 669 39.50 -17.96 14.90
CA ALA A 669 38.87 -18.67 16.00
C ALA A 669 39.86 -18.96 17.14
N SER A 670 39.43 -18.75 18.38
CA SER A 670 40.21 -19.17 19.55
C SER A 670 40.28 -20.71 19.64
N PRO A 671 41.33 -21.28 20.26
CA PRO A 671 41.49 -22.73 20.37
C PRO A 671 40.26 -23.42 20.96
N GLU A 672 39.70 -22.90 22.05
CA GLU A 672 38.53 -23.46 22.72
C GLU A 672 37.23 -23.32 21.92
N TYR A 673 37.11 -22.29 21.07
CA TYR A 673 35.96 -22.17 20.18
C TYR A 673 36.08 -23.17 19.02
N GLY A 674 37.26 -23.26 18.41
CA GLY A 674 37.52 -24.15 17.27
C GLY A 674 37.45 -25.65 17.62
N SER A 675 37.86 -26.06 18.82
CA SER A 675 37.90 -27.47 19.24
C SER A 675 36.66 -27.93 20.01
N GLU A 676 36.15 -27.11 20.93
CA GLU A 676 35.07 -27.48 21.86
C GLU A 676 33.73 -26.79 21.55
N GLY A 677 33.71 -25.82 20.63
CA GLY A 677 32.53 -25.02 20.32
C GLY A 677 32.17 -24.03 21.44
N ARG A 678 33.14 -23.66 22.30
CA ARG A 678 32.90 -22.81 23.48
C ARG A 678 33.10 -21.34 23.15
N VAL A 679 32.02 -20.57 23.25
CA VAL A 679 31.97 -19.14 22.97
C VAL A 679 32.03 -18.35 24.27
N SER A 680 32.89 -17.34 24.31
CA SER A 680 33.02 -16.38 25.42
C SER A 680 33.62 -15.06 24.91
N THR A 681 33.57 -14.00 25.72
CA THR A 681 34.23 -12.72 25.43
C THR A 681 35.74 -12.87 25.19
N ASN A 682 36.39 -13.84 25.85
CA ASN A 682 37.79 -14.19 25.61
C ASN A 682 38.07 -14.76 24.22
N GLY A 683 37.04 -15.30 23.54
CA GLY A 683 37.12 -15.72 22.14
C GLY A 683 37.28 -14.50 21.22
N ASP A 684 36.46 -13.47 21.41
CA ASP A 684 36.57 -12.21 20.66
C ASP A 684 37.92 -11.51 20.90
N VAL A 685 38.43 -11.52 22.14
CA VAL A 685 39.77 -11.00 22.47
C VAL A 685 40.85 -11.70 21.65
N TYR A 686 40.77 -13.03 21.53
CA TYR A 686 41.73 -13.80 20.74
C TYR A 686 41.65 -13.41 19.26
N SER A 687 40.44 -13.37 18.68
CA SER A 687 40.23 -12.95 17.29
C SER A 687 40.74 -11.53 17.03
N TYR A 688 40.51 -10.60 17.97
CA TYR A 688 41.06 -9.25 17.92
C TYR A 688 42.60 -9.24 17.94
N GLY A 689 43.22 -10.12 18.74
CA GLY A 689 44.68 -10.33 18.73
C GLY A 689 45.22 -10.75 17.37
N VAL A 690 44.52 -11.62 16.63
CA VAL A 690 44.88 -12.00 15.25
C VAL A 690 44.76 -10.79 14.32
N VAL A 691 43.68 -10.02 14.44
CA VAL A 691 43.48 -8.78 13.66
C VAL A 691 44.60 -7.76 13.89
N LEU A 692 45.08 -7.59 15.12
CA LEU A 692 46.24 -6.74 15.41
C LEU A 692 47.49 -7.15 14.64
N LEU A 693 47.79 -8.46 14.59
CA LEU A 693 48.93 -8.97 13.85
C LEU A 693 48.74 -8.77 12.36
N GLU A 694 47.58 -9.12 11.82
CA GLU A 694 47.26 -9.02 10.40
C GLU A 694 47.35 -7.57 9.91
N ILE A 695 46.83 -6.61 10.68
CA ILE A 695 46.88 -5.18 10.34
C ILE A 695 48.32 -4.70 10.22
N PHE A 696 49.27 -5.12 11.04
CA PHE A 696 50.65 -4.57 10.98
C PHE A 696 51.62 -5.39 10.14
N THR A 697 51.25 -6.62 9.80
CA THR A 697 52.06 -7.50 8.93
C THR A 697 51.56 -7.54 7.49
N ARG A 698 50.29 -7.17 7.25
CA ARG A 698 49.58 -7.36 5.98
C ARG A 698 49.58 -8.83 5.53
N LYS A 699 49.61 -9.76 6.49
CA LYS A 699 49.59 -11.21 6.27
C LYS A 699 48.33 -11.84 6.83
N LYS A 700 47.55 -12.49 5.97
CA LYS A 700 46.36 -13.25 6.41
C LYS A 700 46.83 -14.40 7.31
N PRO A 701 46.09 -14.75 8.37
CA PRO A 701 46.40 -15.93 9.17
C PRO A 701 46.34 -17.25 8.35
N THR A 702 45.73 -17.20 7.17
CA THR A 702 45.61 -18.30 6.20
C THR A 702 46.51 -18.13 4.95
N ASP A 703 47.50 -17.23 4.98
CA ASP A 703 48.49 -17.10 3.89
C ASP A 703 49.25 -18.42 3.71
N ASP A 704 49.55 -18.81 2.48
CA ASP A 704 50.22 -20.08 2.13
C ASP A 704 51.57 -20.27 2.85
N MET A 705 52.21 -19.17 3.29
CA MET A 705 53.44 -19.25 4.08
C MET A 705 53.21 -19.87 5.47
N PHE A 706 51.98 -19.86 5.98
CA PHE A 706 51.59 -20.48 7.23
C PHE A 706 51.06 -21.89 6.97
N SER A 707 51.64 -22.86 7.64
CA SER A 707 51.30 -24.28 7.53
C SER A 707 51.14 -24.87 8.92
N GLU A 708 50.93 -26.18 9.04
CA GLU A 708 50.80 -26.88 10.33
C GLU A 708 51.95 -26.60 11.32
N TYR A 709 53.11 -26.13 10.84
CA TYR A 709 54.31 -25.94 11.66
C TYR A 709 54.57 -24.50 12.12
N ILE A 710 53.95 -23.49 11.48
CA ILE A 710 54.16 -22.08 11.84
C ILE A 710 52.89 -21.27 11.59
N SER A 711 52.34 -20.69 12.67
CA SER A 711 51.24 -19.75 12.59
C SER A 711 51.72 -18.30 12.47
N LEU A 712 50.84 -17.38 12.07
CA LEU A 712 51.08 -15.93 12.10
C LEU A 712 51.57 -15.47 13.49
N LYS A 713 50.99 -16.03 14.56
CA LYS A 713 51.39 -15.77 15.94
C LYS A 713 52.85 -16.19 16.19
N ASP A 714 53.23 -17.41 15.78
CA ASP A 714 54.58 -17.93 15.99
C ASP A 714 55.62 -17.13 15.21
N TRP A 715 55.29 -16.75 13.98
CA TRP A 715 56.16 -15.96 13.12
C TRP A 715 56.45 -14.57 13.70
N VAL A 716 55.42 -13.86 14.17
CA VAL A 716 55.60 -12.55 14.82
C VAL A 716 56.27 -12.70 16.20
N SER A 717 55.94 -13.74 16.96
CA SER A 717 56.54 -13.99 18.27
C SER A 717 58.06 -14.20 18.19
N ARG A 718 58.53 -14.94 17.18
CA ARG A 718 59.98 -15.10 16.92
C ARG A 718 60.64 -13.77 16.57
N ALA A 719 60.02 -12.96 15.71
CA ALA A 719 60.55 -11.64 15.35
C ALA A 719 60.64 -10.69 16.54
N LEU A 720 59.69 -10.74 17.48
CA LEU A 720 59.75 -9.98 18.75
C LEU A 720 60.90 -10.45 19.64
N GLN A 721 61.11 -11.76 19.78
CA GLN A 721 62.18 -12.33 20.60
C GLN A 721 63.58 -12.02 20.04
N GLU A 722 63.71 -12.00 18.72
CA GLU A 722 64.96 -11.69 18.01
C GLU A 722 65.19 -10.19 17.83
N ASN A 723 64.27 -9.33 18.30
CA ASN A 723 64.28 -7.88 18.07
C ASN A 723 64.42 -7.52 16.58
N ALA A 724 63.74 -8.26 15.71
CA ALA A 724 63.83 -8.20 14.25
C ALA A 724 62.46 -7.89 13.61
N ILE A 725 61.64 -7.07 14.26
CA ILE A 725 60.25 -6.82 13.86
C ILE A 725 60.12 -6.21 12.46
N ILE A 726 61.14 -5.46 12.00
CA ILE A 726 61.16 -4.88 10.66
C ILE A 726 61.04 -5.93 9.54
N ARG A 727 61.37 -7.21 9.83
CA ARG A 727 61.24 -8.33 8.88
C ARG A 727 59.80 -8.82 8.69
N VAL A 728 58.92 -8.50 9.63
CA VAL A 728 57.52 -8.98 9.64
C VAL A 728 56.52 -7.85 9.46
N VAL A 729 56.95 -6.59 9.61
CA VAL A 729 56.14 -5.40 9.38
C VAL A 729 55.78 -5.28 7.91
N ASP A 730 54.57 -4.82 7.63
CA ASP A 730 54.07 -4.54 6.28
C ASP A 730 55.05 -3.64 5.50
N PRO A 731 55.56 -4.06 4.32
CA PRO A 731 56.43 -3.26 3.48
C PRO A 731 55.88 -1.88 3.13
N CYS A 732 54.55 -1.72 3.08
CA CYS A 732 53.90 -0.43 2.86
C CYS A 732 54.19 0.60 3.97
N LEU A 733 54.53 0.15 5.18
CA LEU A 733 54.97 1.04 6.27
C LEU A 733 56.46 1.40 6.16
N LEU A 734 57.23 0.67 5.35
CA LEU A 734 58.67 0.86 5.15
C LEU A 734 58.97 1.77 3.94
N ALA A 735 58.05 1.84 2.97
CA ALA A 735 58.16 2.67 1.78
C ALA A 735 57.40 3.99 1.97
N SER A 736 58.08 5.06 2.35
CA SER A 736 57.52 6.42 2.33
C SER A 736 57.70 7.06 0.94
N GLU A 737 56.74 7.90 0.53
CA GLU A 737 56.80 8.66 -0.74
C GLU A 737 57.87 9.78 -0.69
N ASP A 738 58.32 10.15 0.50
CA ASP A 738 59.42 11.08 0.73
C ASP A 738 60.75 10.30 0.83
N GLN A 739 61.68 10.55 -0.10
CA GLN A 739 63.00 9.92 -0.14
C GLN A 739 63.86 10.09 1.14
N ASP A 740 63.40 10.88 2.11
CA ASP A 740 64.09 11.21 3.36
C ASP A 740 63.44 10.66 4.65
N GLN A 741 62.29 9.97 4.61
CA GLN A 741 61.67 9.37 5.81
C GLN A 741 61.88 7.85 5.88
N HIS A 742 62.99 7.41 6.47
CA HIS A 742 63.14 6.03 6.94
C HIS A 742 62.10 5.68 8.01
N PHE A 743 61.63 4.43 8.02
CA PHE A 743 60.83 3.86 9.11
C PHE A 743 61.46 4.22 10.45
N SER A 744 60.79 5.08 11.19
CA SER A 744 61.40 5.73 12.34
C SER A 744 61.50 4.76 13.52
N ILE A 745 62.52 4.93 14.38
CA ILE A 745 62.65 4.19 15.65
C ILE A 745 61.35 4.25 16.47
N LYS A 746 60.62 5.36 16.33
CA LYS A 746 59.33 5.62 16.96
C LYS A 746 58.21 4.72 16.42
N GLU A 747 58.14 4.53 15.11
CA GLU A 747 57.18 3.60 14.49
C GLU A 747 57.54 2.16 14.83
N GLU A 748 58.82 1.81 14.81
CA GLU A 748 59.31 0.50 15.25
C GLU A 748 58.87 0.20 16.70
N HIS A 749 59.11 1.13 17.63
CA HIS A 749 58.69 0.98 19.02
C HIS A 749 57.15 0.87 19.18
N CYS A 750 56.40 1.62 18.37
CA CYS A 750 54.94 1.57 18.36
C CYS A 750 54.45 0.18 17.92
N VAL A 751 54.93 -0.32 16.79
CA VAL A 751 54.55 -1.64 16.27
C VAL A 751 55.00 -2.75 17.22
N SER A 752 56.20 -2.66 17.79
CA SER A 752 56.69 -3.58 18.82
C SER A 752 55.71 -3.67 20.01
N SER A 753 55.26 -2.52 20.51
CA SER A 753 54.31 -2.44 21.63
C SER A 753 52.94 -3.04 21.26
N ILE A 754 52.48 -2.83 20.02
CA ILE A 754 51.22 -3.40 19.52
C ILE A 754 51.33 -4.92 19.38
N PHE A 755 52.42 -5.45 18.82
CA PHE A 755 52.65 -6.89 18.76
C PHE A 755 52.75 -7.50 20.16
N GLY A 756 53.42 -6.82 21.10
CA GLY A 756 53.45 -7.25 22.51
C GLY A 756 52.05 -7.33 23.15
N LEU A 757 51.16 -6.38 22.83
CA LEU A 757 49.75 -6.44 23.25
C LEU A 757 49.00 -7.59 22.56
N ALA A 758 49.19 -7.78 21.25
CA ALA A 758 48.58 -8.88 20.51
C ALA A 758 48.95 -10.25 21.10
N MET A 759 50.20 -10.44 21.56
CA MET A 759 50.61 -11.66 22.25
C MET A 759 49.83 -11.92 23.54
N LYS A 760 49.43 -10.87 24.28
CA LYS A 760 48.58 -11.00 25.48
C LYS A 760 47.15 -11.38 25.12
N CYS A 761 46.60 -10.84 24.03
CA CYS A 761 45.29 -11.23 23.52
C CYS A 761 45.28 -12.70 23.05
N LEU A 762 46.41 -13.17 22.49
CA LEU A 762 46.58 -14.50 21.93
C LEU A 762 47.07 -15.56 22.95
N ALA A 763 46.99 -15.30 24.25
CA ALA A 763 47.34 -16.28 25.28
C ALA A 763 46.53 -17.58 25.08
N VAL A 764 47.16 -18.74 25.28
CA VAL A 764 46.52 -20.04 25.00
C VAL A 764 45.34 -20.27 25.93
N SER A 765 45.54 -20.05 27.23
CA SER A 765 44.50 -20.13 28.25
C SER A 765 43.58 -18.90 28.19
N PRO A 766 42.25 -19.07 28.06
CA PRO A 766 41.31 -17.95 28.10
C PRO A 766 41.41 -17.08 29.37
N LYS A 767 41.79 -17.69 30.50
CA LYS A 767 41.94 -16.98 31.79
C LYS A 767 43.17 -16.07 31.87
N GLU A 768 44.15 -16.29 31.00
CA GLU A 768 45.39 -15.51 30.93
C GLU A 768 45.30 -14.38 29.90
N ARG A 769 44.23 -14.35 29.10
CA ARG A 769 44.01 -13.30 28.10
C ARG A 769 43.62 -12.00 28.80
N ILE A 770 44.23 -10.91 28.34
CA ILE A 770 43.87 -9.55 28.73
C ILE A 770 42.42 -9.25 28.33
N ASN A 771 41.64 -8.56 29.16
CA ASN A 771 40.26 -8.20 28.79
C ASN A 771 40.21 -6.94 27.89
N MET A 772 39.04 -6.60 27.34
CA MET A 772 38.93 -5.47 26.42
C MET A 772 39.10 -4.09 27.08
N ILE A 773 38.73 -3.93 28.35
CA ILE A 773 38.99 -2.68 29.12
C ILE A 773 40.51 -2.44 29.22
N GLU A 774 41.26 -3.46 29.64
CA GLU A 774 42.72 -3.37 29.77
C GLU A 774 43.42 -3.24 28.41
N THR A 775 42.85 -3.85 27.36
CA THR A 775 43.33 -3.74 25.98
C THR A 775 43.19 -2.30 25.47
N VAL A 776 42.02 -1.68 25.66
CA VAL A 776 41.78 -0.27 25.30
C VAL A 776 42.73 0.65 26.07
N ALA A 777 42.88 0.45 27.38
CA ALA A 777 43.82 1.24 28.19
C ALA A 777 45.28 1.12 27.68
N SER A 778 45.69 -0.09 27.29
CA SER A 778 47.01 -0.34 26.73
C SER A 778 47.23 0.37 25.39
N LEU A 779 46.23 0.33 24.50
CA LEU A 779 46.29 1.02 23.20
C LEU A 779 46.31 2.53 23.35
N GLN A 780 45.52 3.09 24.27
CA GLN A 780 45.55 4.53 24.57
C GLN A 780 46.93 4.97 25.09
N LYS A 781 47.57 4.14 25.93
CA LYS A 781 48.94 4.39 26.39
C LYS A 781 49.94 4.36 25.23
N ILE A 782 49.85 3.36 24.34
CA ILE A 782 50.71 3.26 23.15
C ILE A 782 50.52 4.50 22.26
N LYS A 783 49.28 4.94 22.04
CA LYS A 783 48.97 6.15 21.29
C LYS A 783 49.55 7.41 21.92
N ALA A 784 49.40 7.59 23.23
CA ALA A 784 49.97 8.73 23.94
C ALA A 784 51.50 8.76 23.84
N GLN A 785 52.17 7.60 23.97
CA GLN A 785 53.63 7.50 23.82
C GLN A 785 54.09 7.79 22.39
N PHE A 786 53.34 7.30 21.40
CA PHE A 786 53.59 7.62 19.99
C PHE A 786 53.30 9.09 19.68
N GLN A 787 52.42 9.79 20.39
CA GLN A 787 52.18 11.21 20.13
C GLN A 787 53.16 12.12 20.89
N ALA A 788 53.57 11.74 22.10
CA ALA A 788 54.45 12.53 22.97
C ALA A 788 55.92 12.59 22.52
N SER A 789 56.31 11.72 21.59
CA SER A 789 57.66 11.69 20.98
C SER A 789 57.77 12.63 19.77
N HIS A 790 57.23 13.84 19.89
CA HIS A 790 57.31 14.94 18.91
C HIS A 790 58.11 16.11 19.46
#